data_AF-F2RLN0-F1
#
_entry.id   AF-F2RLN0-F1
#
_cell.length_a   1.000
_cell.length_b   1.000
_cell.length_c   1.000
_cell.angle_alpha   90.00
_cell.angle_beta   90.00
_cell.angle_gamma   90.00
#
_symmetry.space_group_name_H-M   'P 1'
#
loop_
_entity.id
_entity.type
_entity.pdbx_description
1 polymer ?
#
loop_
_entity_poly.entity_id
_entity_poly.type
_entity_poly.pdbx_seq_one_letter_code
_entity_poly.pdbx_strand_id
1 'polypeptide(L)'
;MRHQVSPAGADEPLNRAFVSVRGPAGPVGAAVLITPRLVLTCAHVVNSARGRDRFDPSPPSRAETFTLRMPHVDRERTLVGRVVPAMWRPPRARPEPDCPLPPAAGALPYYGDLAVLELDEEAPPGAEPAPFLPHRDGNEVVAQWASGHALPTLRAMPRASGHPWIALDVLGGTVADGFSGGPLWDRDRQAVVGLVVAAHDTAGRPAPPDPAGGRPGPPPAMYAIGLSSVESELPDLPPVTVPAAGRGRQQLLDVLERLLPTRQDVRDCEERLAAQLDRRTAGPAADVERLAGLALGVRRGVPELLDIVHEHLAERRLGGAAESADWQHVLRVARVVSPREWLSVKRRRGLTALLPHCRATEPATLLRTVLPYADTSVPVDLVDATHILEGYDPAPGQPIPPLLQGVVLIGVHERAAGGEYADDLDAWVRRAAPRLGVPAAAVDQFRADAAAAHTATASAARRAAAAPPRVQVELLPAPPGHLFTFQIWVWSGDGRHEVVLTQDTEVTSHRVVEAIRQVLRTEVREHPETALLEFFVSPAWLRLDVDTWEFVGDADDGGFYPGITRRVVLRSSERTRDTYASWKRRSSALPTSPRLLLDERCTDPAVARARLEVSPEAGIVVVSCDRRQQGRVLRQCIEAGVHTVLWHREDHGGHISTDLLALVEGIDHTQIPEVVRLERAKAMADPDCPAHHGRRLSLLHDGPDHRPPPLAPDPWALTQPSQRAPQP
;
A
#
# COMPACT_ATOMS: atom_id res chain seq x y z
N MET A 1 -45.75 -21.18 -31.91
CA MET A 1 -44.83 -21.80 -30.93
C MET A 1 -44.59 -20.78 -29.84
N ARG A 2 -44.88 -21.14 -28.59
CA ARG A 2 -44.78 -20.25 -27.44
C ARG A 2 -43.31 -19.90 -27.19
N HIS A 3 -43.00 -18.61 -27.10
CA HIS A 3 -41.73 -18.11 -26.60
C HIS A 3 -41.48 -18.71 -25.20
N GLN A 4 -40.53 -19.63 -25.10
CA GLN A 4 -39.90 -19.94 -23.83
C GLN A 4 -39.06 -18.71 -23.46
N VAL A 5 -39.59 -17.91 -22.53
CA VAL A 5 -38.81 -16.92 -21.80
C VAL A 5 -37.73 -17.72 -21.06
N SER A 6 -36.48 -17.62 -21.54
CA SER A 6 -35.33 -18.12 -20.77
C SER A 6 -35.29 -17.38 -19.44
N PRO A 7 -34.98 -18.06 -18.31
CA PRO A 7 -34.73 -17.36 -17.06
C PRO A 7 -33.65 -16.30 -17.31
N ALA A 8 -33.91 -15.06 -16.89
CA ALA A 8 -33.02 -13.91 -17.02
C ALA A 8 -31.58 -14.32 -16.66
N GLY A 9 -30.70 -14.38 -17.66
CA GLY A 9 -29.31 -14.81 -17.47
C GLY A 9 -28.53 -13.76 -16.70
N ALA A 10 -27.54 -14.17 -15.90
CA ALA A 10 -26.70 -13.26 -15.11
C ALA A 10 -26.05 -12.12 -15.93
N ASP A 11 -25.90 -12.30 -17.24
CA ASP A 11 -25.30 -11.34 -18.19
C ASP A 11 -26.34 -10.39 -18.85
N GLU A 12 -27.62 -10.46 -18.48
CA GLU A 12 -28.67 -9.60 -19.04
C GLU A 12 -28.40 -8.10 -18.84
N PRO A 13 -28.01 -7.60 -17.66
CA PRO A 13 -27.71 -6.18 -17.49
C PRO A 13 -26.50 -5.73 -18.35
N LEU A 14 -25.49 -6.59 -18.50
CA LEU A 14 -24.38 -6.34 -19.42
C LEU A 14 -24.87 -6.21 -20.85
N ASN A 15 -25.70 -7.14 -21.31
CA ASN A 15 -26.21 -7.17 -22.67
C ASN A 15 -27.04 -5.91 -23.00
N ARG A 16 -27.86 -5.44 -22.05
CA ARG A 16 -28.65 -4.20 -22.20
C ARG A 16 -27.81 -2.93 -22.29
N ALA A 17 -26.56 -2.98 -21.82
CA ALA A 17 -25.65 -1.84 -21.80
C ALA A 17 -24.52 -1.91 -22.83
N PHE A 18 -24.29 -3.06 -23.46
CA PHE A 18 -23.15 -3.29 -24.35
C PHE A 18 -23.33 -2.53 -25.68
N VAL A 19 -22.29 -1.80 -26.06
CA VAL A 19 -22.26 -1.01 -27.30
C VAL A 19 -21.06 -1.43 -28.15
N SER A 20 -21.30 -1.61 -29.44
CA SER A 20 -20.28 -1.86 -30.47
C SER A 20 -19.90 -0.55 -31.16
N VAL A 21 -18.60 -0.21 -31.18
CA VAL A 21 -18.07 0.94 -31.92
C VAL A 21 -17.65 0.50 -33.32
N ARG A 22 -18.15 1.19 -34.34
CA ARG A 22 -17.99 0.80 -35.75
C ARG A 22 -16.97 1.69 -36.45
N GLY A 23 -16.02 1.06 -37.14
CA GLY A 23 -15.18 1.68 -38.17
C GLY A 23 -15.64 1.29 -39.58
N PRO A 24 -14.88 1.70 -40.62
CA PRO A 24 -15.25 1.48 -42.02
C PRO A 24 -15.38 0.00 -42.41
N ALA A 25 -14.52 -0.86 -41.85
CA ALA A 25 -14.44 -2.28 -42.19
C ALA A 25 -15.26 -3.19 -41.25
N GLY A 26 -15.83 -2.66 -40.16
CA GLY A 26 -16.48 -3.47 -39.14
C GLY A 26 -16.38 -2.90 -37.73
N PRO A 27 -16.68 -3.71 -36.69
CA PRO A 27 -16.49 -3.30 -35.31
C PRO A 27 -14.99 -3.16 -35.00
N VAL A 28 -14.59 -2.05 -34.39
CA VAL A 28 -13.18 -1.74 -34.05
C VAL A 28 -12.91 -1.82 -32.55
N GLY A 29 -13.97 -1.80 -31.73
CA GLY A 29 -13.90 -1.87 -30.28
C GLY A 29 -15.30 -1.89 -29.67
N ALA A 30 -15.34 -2.00 -28.36
CA ALA A 30 -16.56 -2.02 -27.58
C ALA A 30 -16.68 -0.77 -26.71
N ALA A 31 -17.86 -0.59 -26.13
CA ALA A 31 -18.19 0.50 -25.24
C ALA A 31 -19.34 0.08 -24.32
N VAL A 32 -19.61 0.88 -23.30
CA VAL A 32 -20.67 0.62 -22.32
C VAL A 32 -21.55 1.84 -22.13
N LEU A 33 -22.86 1.63 -22.11
CA LEU A 33 -23.87 2.64 -21.81
C LEU A 33 -23.82 2.98 -20.30
N ILE A 34 -23.61 4.26 -19.97
CA ILE A 34 -23.50 4.75 -18.59
C ILE A 34 -24.65 5.68 -18.18
N THR A 35 -25.34 6.29 -19.16
CA THR A 35 -26.63 6.98 -19.00
C THR A 35 -27.47 6.70 -20.25
N PRO A 36 -28.76 7.08 -20.32
CA PRO A 36 -29.55 6.90 -21.54
C PRO A 36 -28.97 7.56 -22.81
N ARG A 37 -27.99 8.45 -22.69
CA ARG A 37 -27.34 9.14 -23.83
C ARG A 37 -25.82 9.07 -23.82
N LEU A 38 -25.17 8.64 -22.74
CA LEU A 38 -23.71 8.65 -22.66
C LEU A 38 -23.15 7.23 -22.73
N VAL A 39 -22.11 7.08 -23.55
CA VAL A 39 -21.40 5.83 -23.80
C VAL A 39 -19.92 6.03 -23.48
N LEU A 40 -19.34 5.14 -22.68
CA LEU A 40 -17.94 5.17 -22.26
C LEU A 40 -17.11 4.12 -23.04
N THR A 41 -15.95 4.52 -23.55
CA THR A 41 -15.01 3.66 -24.30
C THR A 41 -13.56 4.16 -24.16
N CYS A 42 -12.63 3.50 -24.83
CA CYS A 42 -11.24 3.96 -24.93
C CYS A 42 -11.06 5.03 -26.03
N ALA A 43 -10.19 6.01 -25.79
CA ALA A 43 -9.91 7.05 -26.77
C ALA A 43 -9.28 6.47 -28.05
N HIS A 44 -8.44 5.46 -27.95
CA HIS A 44 -7.86 4.82 -29.12
C HIS A 44 -8.88 4.06 -29.98
N VAL A 45 -10.01 3.62 -29.41
CA VAL A 45 -11.11 3.00 -30.17
C VAL A 45 -11.80 4.04 -31.04
N VAL A 46 -11.97 5.26 -30.53
CA VAL A 46 -12.48 6.42 -31.28
C VAL A 46 -11.54 6.77 -32.44
N ASN A 47 -10.23 6.79 -32.19
CA ASN A 47 -9.22 6.99 -33.24
C ASN A 47 -9.28 5.89 -34.30
N SER A 48 -9.37 4.62 -33.88
CA SER A 48 -9.45 3.46 -34.77
C SER A 48 -10.72 3.47 -35.63
N ALA A 49 -11.85 3.93 -35.08
CA ALA A 49 -13.10 4.08 -35.83
C ALA A 49 -12.99 5.07 -37.00
N ARG A 50 -11.98 5.94 -36.96
CA ARG A 50 -11.66 6.93 -38.01
C ARG A 50 -10.42 6.60 -38.82
N GLY A 51 -9.77 5.47 -38.56
CA GLY A 51 -8.51 5.11 -39.19
C GLY A 51 -7.37 6.08 -38.83
N ARG A 52 -7.44 6.77 -37.69
CA ARG A 52 -6.35 7.56 -37.14
C ARG A 52 -5.37 6.67 -36.39
N ASP A 53 -4.18 7.19 -36.13
CA ASP A 53 -3.24 6.55 -35.21
C ASP A 53 -3.89 6.35 -33.82
N ARG A 54 -3.67 5.18 -33.21
CA ARG A 54 -4.30 4.80 -31.94
C ARG A 54 -3.99 5.80 -30.82
N PHE A 55 -2.79 6.38 -30.83
CA PHE A 55 -2.31 7.28 -29.79
C PHE A 55 -2.30 8.75 -30.20
N ASP A 56 -3.02 9.12 -31.29
CA ASP A 56 -3.23 10.52 -31.65
C ASP A 56 -3.89 11.28 -30.48
N PRO A 57 -3.22 12.31 -29.92
CA PRO A 57 -3.75 13.05 -28.79
C PRO A 57 -4.86 14.04 -29.18
N SER A 58 -5.00 14.34 -30.48
CA SER A 58 -5.88 15.38 -30.99
C SER A 58 -7.35 15.05 -30.73
N PRO A 59 -8.11 15.90 -30.03
CA PRO A 59 -9.53 15.66 -29.80
C PRO A 59 -10.29 15.64 -31.14
N PRO A 60 -11.25 14.71 -31.32
CA PRO A 60 -12.19 14.74 -32.43
C PRO A 60 -12.94 16.08 -32.50
N SER A 61 -13.25 16.54 -33.72
CA SER A 61 -13.99 17.80 -33.87
C SER A 61 -15.42 17.63 -33.38
N ARG A 62 -16.06 18.71 -32.88
CA ARG A 62 -17.47 18.64 -32.40
C ARG A 62 -18.48 18.21 -33.48
N ALA A 63 -18.14 18.38 -34.76
CA ALA A 63 -18.97 17.97 -35.89
C ALA A 63 -18.78 16.49 -36.27
N GLU A 64 -17.79 15.82 -35.68
CA GLU A 64 -17.42 14.46 -36.03
C GLU A 64 -18.33 13.42 -35.36
N THR A 65 -18.90 12.52 -36.17
CA THR A 65 -19.95 11.56 -35.73
C THR A 65 -19.55 10.09 -35.84
N PHE A 66 -19.69 9.34 -34.76
CA PHE A 66 -19.29 7.94 -34.66
C PHE A 66 -20.49 7.02 -34.75
N THR A 67 -20.31 5.92 -35.47
CA THR A 67 -21.36 4.91 -35.68
C THR A 67 -21.29 3.86 -34.56
N LEU A 68 -22.41 3.64 -33.89
CA LEU A 68 -22.55 2.75 -32.75
C LEU A 68 -23.70 1.77 -32.98
N ARG A 69 -23.65 0.60 -32.32
CA ARG A 69 -24.76 -0.38 -32.31
C ARG A 69 -24.91 -1.03 -30.95
N MET A 70 -26.13 -1.46 -30.61
CA MET A 70 -26.41 -2.21 -29.39
C MET A 70 -26.85 -3.63 -29.73
N PRO A 71 -25.89 -4.56 -29.95
CA PRO A 71 -26.15 -5.85 -30.59
C PRO A 71 -27.04 -6.82 -29.80
N HIS A 72 -27.38 -6.52 -28.55
CA HIS A 72 -28.30 -7.35 -27.75
C HIS A 72 -29.66 -6.71 -27.52
N VAL A 73 -29.81 -5.41 -27.85
CA VAL A 73 -31.06 -4.66 -27.71
C VAL A 73 -31.73 -4.53 -29.08
N ASP A 74 -31.00 -3.95 -30.03
CA ASP A 74 -31.46 -3.76 -31.41
C ASP A 74 -30.25 -3.86 -32.36
N ARG A 75 -30.10 -5.04 -32.98
CA ARG A 75 -28.94 -5.41 -33.81
C ARG A 75 -28.81 -4.60 -35.09
N GLU A 76 -29.95 -4.17 -35.63
CA GLU A 76 -30.03 -3.51 -36.94
C GLU A 76 -29.99 -2.00 -36.80
N ARG A 77 -30.50 -1.44 -35.68
CA ARG A 77 -30.48 -0.01 -35.44
C ARG A 77 -29.05 0.50 -35.29
N THR A 78 -28.74 1.48 -36.12
CA THR A 78 -27.49 2.23 -36.05
C THR A 78 -27.72 3.49 -35.24
N LEU A 79 -26.86 3.71 -34.26
CA LEU A 79 -26.83 4.91 -33.42
C LEU A 79 -25.69 5.82 -33.86
N VAL A 80 -25.89 7.12 -33.67
CA VAL A 80 -24.88 8.15 -33.95
C VAL A 80 -24.51 8.81 -32.62
N GLY A 81 -23.21 8.94 -32.36
CA GLY A 81 -22.71 9.65 -31.20
C GLY A 81 -21.57 10.61 -31.52
N ARG A 82 -21.30 11.55 -30.64
CA ARG A 82 -20.22 12.53 -30.76
C ARG A 82 -19.40 12.55 -29.48
N VAL A 83 -18.10 12.72 -29.63
CA VAL A 83 -17.20 12.78 -28.46
C VAL A 83 -17.47 14.07 -27.69
N VAL A 84 -17.69 13.94 -26.38
CA VAL A 84 -17.87 15.08 -25.47
C VAL A 84 -16.48 15.68 -25.21
N PRO A 85 -16.18 16.92 -25.65
CA PRO A 85 -14.80 17.43 -25.61
C PRO A 85 -14.19 17.50 -24.21
N ALA A 86 -14.99 17.82 -23.20
CA ALA A 86 -14.56 17.88 -21.80
C ALA A 86 -14.18 16.49 -21.25
N MET A 87 -14.69 15.41 -21.86
CA MET A 87 -14.51 14.02 -21.45
C MET A 87 -13.68 13.21 -22.48
N TRP A 88 -12.82 13.90 -23.23
CA TRP A 88 -11.75 13.30 -24.03
C TRP A 88 -10.46 13.25 -23.21
N ARG A 89 -9.92 12.05 -23.00
CA ARG A 89 -8.64 11.82 -22.33
C ARG A 89 -7.79 10.93 -23.22
N PRO A 90 -6.92 11.48 -24.08
CA PRO A 90 -6.10 10.67 -24.96
C PRO A 90 -5.08 9.85 -24.15
N PRO A 91 -4.48 8.81 -24.76
CA PRO A 91 -3.33 8.09 -24.18
C PRO A 91 -2.14 9.02 -23.95
N ARG A 92 -1.52 8.97 -22.76
CA ARG A 92 -0.39 9.85 -22.38
C ARG A 92 0.73 9.10 -21.68
N ALA A 93 1.97 9.47 -21.97
CA ALA A 93 3.16 8.91 -21.31
C ALA A 93 3.32 9.35 -19.84
N ARG A 94 2.63 10.42 -19.44
CA ARG A 94 2.74 11.05 -18.11
C ARG A 94 1.35 11.32 -17.53
N PRO A 95 1.22 11.38 -16.20
CA PRO A 95 -0.07 11.62 -15.55
C PRO A 95 -0.62 13.02 -15.82
N GLU A 96 0.24 14.02 -16.02
CA GLU A 96 -0.18 15.41 -16.20
C GLU A 96 -1.03 15.59 -17.48
N PRO A 97 -2.23 16.19 -17.39
CA PRO A 97 -3.13 16.32 -18.53
C PRO A 97 -2.76 17.47 -19.48
N ASP A 98 -1.96 18.45 -19.03
CA ASP A 98 -1.80 19.75 -19.70
C ASP A 98 -0.93 19.71 -20.97
N CYS A 99 -0.15 18.65 -21.18
CA CYS A 99 0.63 18.47 -22.40
C CYS A 99 0.75 16.97 -22.74
N PRO A 100 -0.22 16.39 -23.48
CA PRO A 100 -0.27 14.97 -23.75
C PRO A 100 0.84 14.58 -24.73
N LEU A 101 1.98 14.12 -24.20
CA LEU A 101 2.96 13.39 -25.00
C LEU A 101 2.43 11.96 -25.22
N PRO A 102 2.28 11.51 -26.48
CA PRO A 102 1.82 10.15 -26.75
C PRO A 102 2.79 9.12 -26.16
N PRO A 103 2.30 7.97 -25.66
CA PRO A 103 3.16 6.91 -25.20
C PRO A 103 4.01 6.35 -26.34
N ALA A 104 5.25 5.95 -26.04
CA ALA A 104 6.07 5.23 -27.00
C ALA A 104 5.42 3.88 -27.34
N ALA A 105 5.64 3.37 -28.55
CA ALA A 105 5.09 2.09 -28.98
C ALA A 105 5.50 0.97 -28.01
N GLY A 106 4.51 0.26 -27.44
CA GLY A 106 4.73 -0.80 -26.46
C GLY A 106 5.07 -0.34 -25.04
N ALA A 107 5.10 0.97 -24.76
CA ALA A 107 5.31 1.49 -23.41
C ALA A 107 4.06 1.27 -22.54
N LEU A 108 4.24 0.60 -21.41
CA LEU A 108 3.21 0.33 -20.41
C LEU A 108 3.80 0.62 -19.01
N PRO A 109 3.01 1.14 -18.04
CA PRO A 109 1.65 1.68 -18.20
C PRO A 109 1.63 3.07 -18.86
N TYR A 110 0.46 3.49 -19.37
CA TYR A 110 0.18 4.86 -19.81
C TYR A 110 -1.13 5.38 -19.18
N TYR A 111 -1.33 6.70 -19.19
CA TYR A 111 -2.45 7.39 -18.56
C TYR A 111 -3.54 7.78 -19.57
N GLY A 112 -4.73 8.11 -19.08
CA GLY A 112 -5.88 8.44 -19.93
C GLY A 112 -6.42 7.24 -20.71
N ASP A 113 -6.53 7.40 -22.03
CA ASP A 113 -7.19 6.48 -22.96
C ASP A 113 -8.68 6.23 -22.67
N LEU A 114 -9.41 7.33 -22.41
CA LEU A 114 -10.84 7.31 -22.15
C LEU A 114 -11.55 8.34 -23.04
N ALA A 115 -12.71 7.96 -23.54
CA ALA A 115 -13.58 8.86 -24.28
C ALA A 115 -15.05 8.59 -23.93
N VAL A 116 -15.81 9.67 -23.76
CA VAL A 116 -17.26 9.62 -23.64
C VAL A 116 -17.90 10.12 -24.92
N LEU A 117 -18.83 9.33 -25.45
CA LEU A 117 -19.66 9.71 -26.59
C LEU A 117 -21.08 10.01 -26.11
N GLU A 118 -21.61 11.15 -26.52
CA GLU A 118 -23.02 11.49 -26.38
C GLU A 118 -23.78 11.05 -27.63
N LEU A 119 -24.84 10.27 -27.45
CA LEU A 119 -25.74 9.84 -28.51
C LEU A 119 -26.61 11.02 -28.96
N ASP A 120 -26.83 11.14 -30.27
CA ASP A 120 -27.71 12.17 -30.85
C ASP A 120 -29.19 11.96 -30.40
N GLU A 121 -29.57 10.72 -30.08
CA GLU A 121 -30.88 10.29 -29.57
C GLU A 121 -30.74 9.49 -28.27
N GLU A 122 -31.81 9.35 -27.48
CA GLU A 122 -31.81 8.39 -26.36
C GLU A 122 -31.62 6.95 -26.87
N ALA A 123 -30.97 6.12 -26.05
CA ALA A 123 -30.76 4.71 -26.34
C ALA A 123 -32.10 3.97 -26.60
N PRO A 124 -32.12 2.93 -27.45
CA PRO A 124 -33.34 2.23 -27.83
C PRO A 124 -34.09 1.64 -26.62
N PRO A 125 -35.43 1.48 -26.68
CA PRO A 125 -36.18 0.81 -25.63
C PRO A 125 -35.60 -0.56 -25.29
N GLY A 126 -35.40 -0.84 -24.00
CA GLY A 126 -34.73 -2.06 -23.50
C GLY A 126 -33.22 -1.89 -23.28
N ALA A 127 -32.61 -0.81 -23.76
CA ALA A 127 -31.27 -0.41 -23.34
C ALA A 127 -31.31 0.20 -21.94
N GLU A 128 -30.37 -0.24 -21.09
CA GLU A 128 -30.25 0.23 -19.71
C GLU A 128 -28.77 0.45 -19.38
N PRO A 129 -28.40 1.51 -18.64
CA PRO A 129 -27.02 1.71 -18.21
C PRO A 129 -26.50 0.56 -17.35
N ALA A 130 -25.25 0.16 -17.56
CA ALA A 130 -24.64 -0.88 -16.73
C ALA A 130 -24.38 -0.39 -15.31
N PRO A 131 -24.60 -1.23 -14.29
CA PRO A 131 -24.07 -0.97 -12.95
C PRO A 131 -22.54 -1.12 -12.93
N PHE A 132 -21.86 -0.30 -12.13
CA PHE A 132 -20.42 -0.31 -11.93
C PHE A 132 -20.06 -0.58 -10.47
N LEU A 133 -18.96 -1.27 -10.25
CA LEU A 133 -18.37 -1.46 -8.92
C LEU A 133 -16.84 -1.43 -9.02
N PRO A 134 -16.11 -1.10 -7.93
CA PRO A 134 -14.68 -1.39 -7.87
C PRO A 134 -14.41 -2.88 -8.08
N HIS A 135 -13.32 -3.21 -8.78
CA HIS A 135 -12.87 -4.60 -8.94
C HIS A 135 -12.49 -5.21 -7.57
N ARG A 136 -12.39 -6.53 -7.52
CA ARG A 136 -11.85 -7.28 -6.38
C ARG A 136 -10.78 -8.23 -6.89
N ASP A 137 -9.66 -8.30 -6.20
CA ASP A 137 -8.61 -9.26 -6.53
C ASP A 137 -9.13 -10.69 -6.36
N GLY A 138 -8.70 -11.58 -7.25
CA GLY A 138 -9.12 -12.98 -7.24
C GLY A 138 -10.53 -13.27 -7.76
N ASN A 139 -11.31 -12.25 -8.15
CA ASN A 139 -12.61 -12.46 -8.78
C ASN A 139 -12.47 -12.64 -10.30
N GLU A 140 -13.18 -13.63 -10.86
CA GLU A 140 -13.24 -13.80 -12.30
C GLU A 140 -14.08 -12.71 -12.97
N VAL A 141 -13.58 -12.19 -14.09
CA VAL A 141 -14.25 -11.21 -14.95
C VAL A 141 -14.32 -11.69 -16.39
N VAL A 142 -15.33 -11.21 -17.12
CA VAL A 142 -15.59 -11.56 -18.52
C VAL A 142 -15.59 -10.31 -19.40
N ALA A 143 -14.96 -10.39 -20.56
CA ALA A 143 -15.05 -9.38 -21.62
C ALA A 143 -15.71 -9.99 -22.87
N GLN A 144 -16.63 -9.23 -23.49
CA GLN A 144 -17.20 -9.57 -24.79
C GLN A 144 -16.43 -8.85 -25.90
N TRP A 145 -16.19 -9.54 -27.02
CA TRP A 145 -15.58 -8.93 -28.20
C TRP A 145 -16.54 -7.94 -28.88
N ALA A 146 -16.03 -6.94 -29.60
CA ALA A 146 -16.77 -5.80 -30.15
C ALA A 146 -18.05 -6.12 -30.95
N SER A 147 -18.22 -7.33 -31.48
CA SER A 147 -19.50 -7.75 -32.09
C SER A 147 -20.66 -7.92 -31.10
N GLY A 148 -20.36 -8.13 -29.81
CA GLY A 148 -21.32 -8.58 -28.79
C GLY A 148 -21.71 -10.05 -28.94
N HIS A 149 -21.15 -10.83 -29.86
CA HIS A 149 -21.51 -12.24 -29.97
C HIS A 149 -21.06 -13.02 -28.71
N ALA A 150 -21.90 -13.94 -28.22
CA ALA A 150 -21.65 -14.66 -26.95
C ALA A 150 -20.52 -15.70 -27.01
N LEU A 151 -19.97 -15.97 -28.20
CA LEU A 151 -18.90 -16.96 -28.43
C LEU A 151 -17.50 -16.37 -28.24
N PRO A 152 -17.15 -15.22 -28.88
CA PRO A 152 -15.89 -14.55 -28.63
C PRO A 152 -15.95 -13.80 -27.29
N THR A 153 -15.76 -14.55 -26.20
CA THR A 153 -15.61 -14.03 -24.84
C THR A 153 -14.23 -14.36 -24.30
N LEU A 154 -13.74 -13.48 -23.44
CA LEU A 154 -12.49 -13.65 -22.72
C LEU A 154 -12.80 -13.71 -21.23
N ARG A 155 -12.24 -14.71 -20.55
CA ARG A 155 -12.28 -14.87 -19.09
C ARG A 155 -10.94 -14.48 -18.52
N ALA A 156 -10.93 -13.63 -17.51
CA ALA A 156 -9.71 -13.16 -16.87
C ALA A 156 -9.90 -12.95 -15.37
N MET A 157 -8.82 -12.70 -14.65
CA MET A 157 -8.83 -12.42 -13.21
C MET A 157 -7.87 -11.27 -12.88
N PRO A 158 -8.28 -10.25 -12.11
CA PRO A 158 -7.38 -9.23 -11.58
C PRO A 158 -6.30 -9.87 -10.71
N ARG A 159 -5.04 -9.63 -11.09
CA ARG A 159 -3.84 -10.07 -10.37
C ARG A 159 -3.28 -8.95 -9.50
N ALA A 160 -3.19 -7.76 -10.06
CA ALA A 160 -2.61 -6.60 -9.42
C ALA A 160 -3.29 -5.34 -9.93
N SER A 161 -3.49 -4.38 -9.04
CA SER A 161 -4.19 -3.15 -9.32
C SER A 161 -3.45 -1.96 -8.72
N GLY A 162 -3.22 -0.96 -9.56
CA GLY A 162 -2.61 0.31 -9.16
C GLY A 162 -2.90 1.37 -10.21
N HIS A 163 -3.00 2.63 -9.83
CA HIS A 163 -3.28 3.67 -10.82
C HIS A 163 -2.15 3.72 -11.89
N PRO A 164 -2.45 3.70 -13.20
CA PRO A 164 -3.77 3.78 -13.82
C PRO A 164 -4.48 2.45 -14.13
N TRP A 165 -3.83 1.29 -14.04
CA TRP A 165 -4.30 0.01 -14.60
C TRP A 165 -4.53 -1.15 -13.63
N ILE A 166 -5.38 -2.07 -14.07
CA ILE A 166 -5.56 -3.42 -13.54
C ILE A 166 -4.81 -4.38 -14.48
N ALA A 167 -3.88 -5.16 -13.94
CA ALA A 167 -3.26 -6.27 -14.64
C ALA A 167 -4.11 -7.54 -14.45
N LEU A 168 -4.42 -8.21 -15.56
CA LEU A 168 -5.31 -9.38 -15.60
C LEU A 168 -4.54 -10.62 -16.08
N ASP A 169 -4.76 -11.73 -15.39
CA ASP A 169 -4.40 -13.06 -15.88
C ASP A 169 -5.55 -13.62 -16.74
N VAL A 170 -5.27 -13.94 -18.01
CA VAL A 170 -6.25 -14.53 -18.92
C VAL A 170 -6.44 -16.00 -18.58
N LEU A 171 -7.65 -16.38 -18.18
CA LEU A 171 -8.04 -17.74 -17.80
C LEU A 171 -8.59 -18.55 -18.98
N GLY A 172 -9.12 -17.88 -20.01
CA GLY A 172 -9.64 -18.53 -21.20
C GLY A 172 -10.09 -17.56 -22.29
N GLY A 173 -10.05 -18.02 -23.53
CA GLY A 173 -10.28 -17.20 -24.73
C GLY A 173 -8.98 -16.79 -25.42
N THR A 174 -9.09 -16.11 -26.56
CA THR A 174 -7.95 -15.58 -27.30
C THR A 174 -7.96 -14.07 -27.23
N VAL A 175 -6.85 -13.51 -26.79
CA VAL A 175 -6.66 -12.05 -26.77
C VAL A 175 -6.52 -11.57 -28.21
N ALA A 176 -7.37 -10.64 -28.64
CA ALA A 176 -7.37 -10.08 -29.97
C ALA A 176 -7.82 -8.61 -29.96
N ASP A 177 -7.52 -7.87 -31.03
CA ASP A 177 -8.09 -6.54 -31.22
C ASP A 177 -9.62 -6.61 -31.24
N GLY A 178 -10.28 -5.61 -30.63
CA GLY A 178 -11.74 -5.50 -30.54
C GLY A 178 -12.35 -5.80 -29.17
N PHE A 179 -11.58 -6.20 -28.16
CA PHE A 179 -12.06 -6.14 -26.77
C PHE A 179 -11.95 -4.74 -26.16
N SER A 180 -11.03 -3.91 -26.66
CA SER A 180 -10.75 -2.58 -26.13
C SER A 180 -11.98 -1.67 -26.08
N GLY A 181 -12.06 -0.88 -25.02
CA GLY A 181 -13.21 -0.05 -24.65
C GLY A 181 -14.39 -0.83 -24.07
N GLY A 182 -14.37 -2.16 -24.14
CA GLY A 182 -15.44 -3.01 -23.65
C GLY A 182 -15.45 -3.16 -22.13
N PRO A 183 -16.63 -3.40 -21.52
CA PRO A 183 -16.76 -3.63 -20.09
C PRO A 183 -16.09 -4.94 -19.65
N LEU A 184 -15.33 -4.88 -18.55
CA LEU A 184 -14.99 -6.05 -17.74
C LEU A 184 -16.13 -6.37 -16.79
N TRP A 185 -16.80 -7.48 -17.02
CA TRP A 185 -18.00 -7.88 -16.30
C TRP A 185 -17.70 -8.85 -15.16
N ASP A 186 -18.03 -8.48 -13.92
CA ASP A 186 -18.10 -9.40 -12.79
C ASP A 186 -19.50 -10.00 -12.75
N ARG A 187 -19.61 -11.28 -13.13
CA ARG A 187 -20.90 -11.98 -13.27
C ARG A 187 -21.59 -12.19 -11.92
N ASP A 188 -20.83 -12.41 -10.86
CA ASP A 188 -21.37 -12.69 -9.53
C ASP A 188 -21.99 -11.43 -8.91
N ARG A 189 -21.34 -10.28 -9.12
CA ARG A 189 -21.83 -8.99 -8.65
C ARG A 189 -22.71 -8.26 -9.66
N GLN A 190 -22.87 -8.84 -10.85
CA GLN A 190 -23.57 -8.27 -11.99
C GLN A 190 -23.20 -6.80 -12.21
N ALA A 191 -21.89 -6.51 -12.29
CA ALA A 191 -21.39 -5.14 -12.43
C ALA A 191 -20.14 -5.06 -13.31
N VAL A 192 -19.98 -3.91 -13.98
CA VAL A 192 -18.77 -3.54 -14.70
C VAL A 192 -17.72 -3.08 -13.69
N VAL A 193 -16.53 -3.67 -13.75
CA VAL A 193 -15.43 -3.35 -12.83
C VAL A 193 -14.27 -2.57 -13.44
N GLY A 194 -14.30 -2.41 -14.76
CA GLY A 194 -13.33 -1.65 -15.52
C GLY A 194 -13.58 -1.76 -17.02
N LEU A 195 -12.68 -1.17 -17.81
CA LEU A 195 -12.70 -1.22 -19.28
C LEU A 195 -11.43 -1.87 -19.79
N VAL A 196 -11.57 -2.79 -20.75
CA VAL A 196 -10.43 -3.38 -21.44
C VAL A 196 -9.69 -2.31 -22.24
N VAL A 197 -8.36 -2.26 -22.14
CA VAL A 197 -7.55 -1.20 -22.78
C VAL A 197 -6.49 -1.78 -23.69
N ALA A 198 -5.63 -2.64 -23.14
CA ALA A 198 -4.48 -3.16 -23.86
C ALA A 198 -4.34 -4.67 -23.67
N ALA A 199 -3.72 -5.29 -24.68
CA ALA A 199 -3.29 -6.66 -24.70
C ALA A 199 -1.78 -6.66 -24.95
N HIS A 200 -1.01 -7.40 -24.16
CA HIS A 200 0.40 -7.62 -24.43
C HIS A 200 0.60 -9.01 -25.04
N ASP A 201 1.04 -9.05 -26.29
CA ASP A 201 1.46 -10.28 -26.95
C ASP A 201 2.95 -10.52 -26.66
N THR A 202 3.25 -11.54 -25.85
CA THR A 202 4.63 -11.95 -25.53
C THR A 202 5.33 -12.62 -26.71
N ALA A 203 4.63 -12.89 -27.82
CA ALA A 203 5.19 -13.58 -28.99
C ALA A 203 6.25 -12.79 -29.79
N GLY A 204 6.49 -11.51 -29.46
CA GLY A 204 7.43 -10.64 -30.21
C GLY A 204 8.91 -10.73 -29.81
N ARG A 205 9.27 -11.42 -28.72
CA ARG A 205 10.68 -11.62 -28.34
C ARG A 205 11.13 -13.02 -28.76
N PRO A 206 12.14 -13.17 -29.64
CA PRO A 206 12.71 -14.50 -29.90
C PRO A 206 13.32 -15.00 -28.59
N ALA A 207 12.67 -15.98 -27.97
CA ALA A 207 13.28 -16.72 -26.87
C ALA A 207 14.54 -17.42 -27.42
N PRO A 208 15.69 -17.38 -26.72
CA PRO A 208 16.79 -18.27 -27.06
C PRO A 208 16.27 -19.72 -26.99
N PRO A 209 16.63 -20.60 -27.94
CA PRO A 209 16.13 -21.96 -27.95
C PRO A 209 16.58 -22.66 -26.66
N ASP A 210 15.62 -22.96 -25.78
CA ASP A 210 15.86 -23.78 -24.60
C ASP A 210 15.95 -25.25 -25.04
N PRO A 211 17.10 -25.92 -24.88
CA PRO A 211 17.25 -27.32 -25.26
C PRO A 211 16.58 -28.30 -24.28
N ALA A 212 15.95 -27.81 -23.20
CA ALA A 212 15.17 -28.64 -22.28
C ALA A 212 13.67 -28.34 -22.41
N GLY A 213 12.93 -29.27 -23.02
CA GLY A 213 11.52 -29.10 -23.32
C GLY A 213 10.61 -28.74 -22.14
N GLY A 214 9.61 -27.90 -22.42
CA GLY A 214 8.29 -28.04 -21.81
C GLY A 214 7.91 -27.12 -20.63
N ARG A 215 8.49 -25.92 -20.48
CA ARG A 215 7.87 -24.89 -19.62
C ARG A 215 6.97 -23.96 -20.46
N PRO A 216 5.65 -23.86 -20.18
CA PRO A 216 4.83 -22.84 -20.80
C PRO A 216 5.40 -21.46 -20.46
N GLY A 217 5.51 -20.58 -21.45
CA GLY A 217 5.84 -19.17 -21.23
C GLY A 217 4.78 -18.48 -20.34
N PRO A 218 5.07 -17.28 -19.83
CA PRO A 218 4.09 -16.53 -19.04
C PRO A 218 2.81 -16.30 -19.86
N PRO A 219 1.62 -16.42 -19.24
CA PRO A 219 0.35 -16.20 -19.93
C PRO A 219 0.30 -14.78 -20.53
N PRO A 220 -0.41 -14.58 -21.65
CA PRO A 220 -0.59 -13.25 -22.22
C PRO A 220 -1.24 -12.33 -21.19
N ALA A 221 -0.62 -11.18 -20.95
CA ALA A 221 -1.11 -10.20 -19.99
C ALA A 221 -2.12 -9.27 -20.66
N MET A 222 -3.25 -9.05 -19.99
CA MET A 222 -4.28 -8.12 -20.43
C MET A 222 -4.40 -7.00 -19.39
N TYR A 223 -4.71 -5.79 -19.85
CA TYR A 223 -4.79 -4.60 -19.01
C TYR A 223 -6.13 -3.90 -19.16
N ALA A 224 -6.57 -3.31 -18.07
CA ALA A 224 -7.81 -2.56 -18.01
C ALA A 224 -7.69 -1.31 -17.16
N ILE A 225 -8.57 -0.32 -17.41
CA ILE A 225 -8.73 0.85 -16.55
C ILE A 225 -9.88 0.56 -15.58
N GLY A 226 -9.57 0.55 -14.28
CA GLY A 226 -10.57 0.35 -13.22
C GLY A 226 -11.43 1.59 -12.98
N LEU A 227 -12.58 1.40 -12.32
CA LEU A 227 -13.53 2.48 -12.01
C LEU A 227 -12.87 3.70 -11.33
N SER A 228 -11.98 3.48 -10.35
CA SER A 228 -11.30 4.58 -9.65
C SER A 228 -10.45 5.45 -10.57
N SER A 229 -9.78 4.84 -11.56
CA SER A 229 -9.02 5.55 -12.59
C SER A 229 -9.94 6.28 -13.57
N VAL A 230 -11.08 5.67 -13.95
CA VAL A 230 -12.10 6.34 -14.78
C VAL A 230 -12.60 7.62 -14.09
N GLU A 231 -12.97 7.54 -12.82
CA GLU A 231 -13.47 8.68 -12.05
C GLU A 231 -12.41 9.78 -11.85
N SER A 232 -11.13 9.41 -11.75
CA SER A 232 -10.03 10.36 -11.63
C SER A 232 -9.79 11.11 -12.94
N GLU A 233 -9.75 10.38 -14.07
CA GLU A 233 -9.49 10.94 -15.40
C GLU A 233 -10.69 11.73 -15.95
N LEU A 234 -11.92 11.33 -15.61
CA LEU A 234 -13.17 11.94 -16.08
C LEU A 234 -13.97 12.57 -14.92
N PRO A 235 -13.51 13.70 -14.35
CA PRO A 235 -14.16 14.30 -13.17
C PRO A 235 -15.59 14.76 -13.45
N ASP A 236 -15.92 15.11 -14.70
CA ASP A 236 -17.24 15.59 -15.11
C ASP A 236 -18.21 14.46 -15.48
N LEU A 237 -17.77 13.20 -15.39
CA LEU A 237 -18.64 12.05 -15.63
C LEU A 237 -19.80 12.05 -14.63
N PRO A 238 -21.06 11.91 -15.08
CA PRO A 238 -22.17 11.76 -14.15
C PRO A 238 -22.02 10.45 -13.34
N PRO A 239 -22.52 10.41 -12.09
CA PRO A 239 -22.45 9.21 -11.26
C PRO A 239 -23.02 7.98 -11.98
N VAL A 240 -22.19 6.96 -12.12
CA VAL A 240 -22.56 5.68 -12.73
C VAL A 240 -23.56 4.92 -11.86
N THR A 241 -24.41 4.11 -12.48
CA THR A 241 -25.34 3.23 -11.78
C THR A 241 -24.57 2.23 -10.92
N VAL A 242 -25.12 1.83 -9.77
CA VAL A 242 -24.60 0.71 -8.95
C VAL A 242 -25.71 -0.31 -8.70
N PRO A 243 -25.39 -1.58 -8.40
CA PRO A 243 -26.42 -2.54 -7.99
C PRO A 243 -27.12 -2.04 -6.72
N ALA A 244 -28.46 -2.13 -6.70
CA ALA A 244 -29.23 -1.62 -5.57
C ALA A 244 -28.85 -2.36 -4.27
N ALA A 245 -28.58 -1.61 -3.21
CA ALA A 245 -28.22 -2.19 -1.92
C ALA A 245 -29.42 -2.97 -1.31
N GLY A 246 -29.26 -4.28 -1.15
CA GLY A 246 -30.29 -5.12 -0.53
C GLY A 246 -30.34 -5.02 1.00
N ARG A 247 -29.21 -4.76 1.66
CA ARG A 247 -29.11 -4.67 3.13
C ARG A 247 -29.20 -3.22 3.60
N GLY A 248 -29.87 -2.97 4.72
CA GLY A 248 -29.92 -1.65 5.37
C GLY A 248 -30.89 -0.63 4.73
N ARG A 249 -31.48 -0.94 3.56
CA ARG A 249 -32.44 -0.05 2.88
C ARG A 249 -33.59 0.38 3.79
N GLN A 250 -34.25 -0.57 4.47
CA GLN A 250 -35.37 -0.23 5.36
C GLN A 250 -34.93 0.67 6.51
N GLN A 251 -33.79 0.39 7.12
CA GLN A 251 -33.23 1.22 8.20
C GLN A 251 -32.94 2.65 7.70
N LEU A 252 -32.54 2.79 6.44
CA LEU A 252 -32.30 4.11 5.82
C LEU A 252 -33.62 4.85 5.63
N LEU A 253 -34.66 4.18 5.14
CA LEU A 253 -36.00 4.77 5.00
C LEU A 253 -36.52 5.25 6.36
N ASP A 254 -36.48 4.39 7.38
CA ASP A 254 -36.99 4.68 8.72
C ASP A 254 -36.31 5.91 9.34
N VAL A 255 -34.99 6.06 9.16
CA VAL A 255 -34.25 7.22 9.71
C VAL A 255 -34.47 8.48 8.88
N LEU A 256 -34.60 8.37 7.55
CA LEU A 256 -34.92 9.52 6.69
C LEU A 256 -36.31 10.07 6.99
N GLU A 257 -37.30 9.22 7.28
CA GLU A 257 -38.64 9.65 7.71
C GLU A 257 -38.60 10.48 9.01
N ARG A 258 -37.70 10.13 9.95
CA ARG A 258 -37.50 10.91 11.18
C ARG A 258 -36.76 12.22 10.94
N LEU A 259 -35.79 12.24 10.02
CA LEU A 259 -35.01 13.43 9.68
C LEU A 259 -35.78 14.42 8.79
N LEU A 260 -36.65 13.92 7.92
CA LEU A 260 -37.43 14.68 6.93
C LEU A 260 -38.95 14.46 7.17
N PRO A 261 -39.51 15.03 8.25
CA PRO A 261 -40.86 14.69 8.70
C PRO A 261 -41.98 15.23 7.79
N THR A 262 -41.69 16.19 6.90
CA THR A 262 -42.70 16.77 6.01
C THR A 262 -42.44 16.40 4.55
N ARG A 263 -43.51 16.32 3.75
CA ARG A 263 -43.40 16.12 2.29
C ARG A 263 -42.58 17.20 1.59
N GLN A 264 -42.60 18.43 2.11
CA GLN A 264 -41.79 19.52 1.56
C GLN A 264 -40.30 19.27 1.81
N ASP A 265 -39.92 18.81 3.01
CA ASP A 265 -38.51 18.48 3.31
C ASP A 265 -37.96 17.41 2.36
N VAL A 266 -38.75 16.37 2.09
CA VAL A 266 -38.39 15.29 1.17
C VAL A 266 -38.24 15.81 -0.26
N ARG A 267 -39.18 16.65 -0.72
CA ARG A 267 -39.17 17.23 -2.05
C ARG A 267 -37.97 18.14 -2.26
N ASP A 268 -37.67 19.02 -1.31
CA ASP A 268 -36.53 19.94 -1.39
C ASP A 268 -35.20 19.16 -1.46
N CYS A 269 -35.08 18.08 -0.66
CA CYS A 269 -33.91 17.21 -0.69
C CYS A 269 -33.81 16.40 -2.00
N GLU A 270 -34.94 15.92 -2.53
CA GLU A 270 -34.99 15.16 -3.79
C GLU A 270 -34.63 16.04 -4.99
N GLU A 271 -35.16 17.25 -5.07
CA GLU A 271 -34.84 18.19 -6.15
C GLU A 271 -33.35 18.56 -6.14
N ARG A 272 -32.77 18.80 -4.94
CA ARG A 272 -31.32 19.05 -4.78
C ARG A 272 -30.49 17.82 -5.17
N LEU A 273 -30.89 16.61 -4.78
CA LEU A 273 -30.16 15.38 -5.06
C LEU A 273 -30.22 15.03 -6.56
N ALA A 274 -31.40 15.15 -7.17
CA ALA A 274 -31.59 14.92 -8.59
C ALA A 274 -30.74 15.87 -9.43
N ALA A 275 -30.67 17.16 -9.04
CA ALA A 275 -29.80 18.14 -9.70
C ALA A 275 -28.31 17.80 -9.55
N GLN A 276 -27.86 17.38 -8.37
CA GLN A 276 -26.45 17.01 -8.15
C GLN A 276 -26.03 15.73 -8.89
N LEU A 277 -26.95 14.77 -9.05
CA LEU A 277 -26.69 13.49 -9.71
C LEU A 277 -26.96 13.51 -11.23
N ASP A 278 -27.40 14.65 -11.78
CA ASP A 278 -27.88 14.79 -13.16
C ASP A 278 -28.97 13.74 -13.50
N ARG A 279 -30.04 13.78 -12.70
CA ARG A 279 -31.19 12.86 -12.79
C ARG A 279 -32.50 13.64 -12.83
N ARG A 280 -33.54 13.00 -13.38
CA ARG A 280 -34.89 13.57 -13.44
C ARG A 280 -35.51 13.54 -12.04
N THR A 281 -36.09 14.67 -11.62
CA THR A 281 -36.87 14.76 -10.39
C THR A 281 -38.21 14.02 -10.51
N ALA A 282 -38.66 13.42 -9.41
CA ALA A 282 -40.02 12.89 -9.25
C ALA A 282 -41.07 14.00 -9.07
N GLY A 283 -40.65 15.24 -8.78
CA GLY A 283 -41.52 16.39 -8.62
C GLY A 283 -42.59 16.18 -7.54
N PRO A 284 -43.88 16.40 -7.83
CA PRO A 284 -44.97 16.20 -6.85
C PRO A 284 -45.10 14.78 -6.30
N ALA A 285 -44.49 13.81 -6.99
CA ALA A 285 -44.48 12.43 -6.57
C ALA A 285 -43.30 12.09 -5.63
N ALA A 286 -42.43 13.03 -5.27
CA ALA A 286 -41.31 12.76 -4.37
C ALA A 286 -41.78 12.23 -3.01
N ASP A 287 -41.16 11.12 -2.58
CA ASP A 287 -41.33 10.48 -1.28
C ASP A 287 -39.98 9.93 -0.81
N VAL A 288 -39.91 9.48 0.45
CA VAL A 288 -38.66 9.00 1.05
C VAL A 288 -38.12 7.78 0.30
N GLU A 289 -39.01 6.93 -0.25
CA GLU A 289 -38.63 5.75 -1.00
C GLU A 289 -37.93 6.09 -2.31
N ARG A 290 -38.46 7.06 -3.07
CA ARG A 290 -37.84 7.58 -4.30
C ARG A 290 -36.55 8.32 -4.02
N LEU A 291 -36.49 9.13 -2.96
CA LEU A 291 -35.28 9.82 -2.53
C LEU A 291 -34.15 8.83 -2.20
N ALA A 292 -34.45 7.81 -1.38
CA ALA A 292 -33.49 6.77 -1.05
C ALA A 292 -33.12 5.92 -2.27
N GLY A 293 -34.09 5.60 -3.15
CA GLY A 293 -33.85 4.88 -4.39
C GLY A 293 -32.89 5.60 -5.33
N LEU A 294 -33.04 6.92 -5.45
CA LEU A 294 -32.14 7.79 -6.22
C LEU A 294 -30.70 7.74 -5.68
N ALA A 295 -30.54 7.84 -4.36
CA ALA A 295 -29.23 7.79 -3.69
C ALA A 295 -28.57 6.40 -3.77
N LEU A 296 -29.34 5.32 -3.59
CA LEU A 296 -28.84 3.94 -3.56
C LEU A 296 -28.55 3.38 -4.95
N GLY A 297 -29.10 3.97 -6.01
CA GLY A 297 -28.96 3.51 -7.38
C GLY A 297 -27.72 4.01 -8.11
N VAL A 298 -26.94 4.91 -7.50
CA VAL A 298 -25.77 5.52 -8.15
C VAL A 298 -24.55 5.55 -7.23
N ARG A 299 -23.37 5.58 -7.84
CA ARG A 299 -22.10 5.66 -7.14
C ARG A 299 -22.02 6.97 -6.35
N ARG A 300 -21.66 6.89 -5.06
CA ARG A 300 -21.59 8.01 -4.11
C ARG A 300 -22.92 8.75 -3.86
N GLY A 301 -24.06 8.19 -4.27
CA GLY A 301 -25.35 8.84 -4.08
C GLY A 301 -25.77 8.96 -2.61
N VAL A 302 -25.40 7.99 -1.76
CA VAL A 302 -25.66 8.06 -0.31
C VAL A 302 -24.86 9.18 0.37
N PRO A 303 -23.53 9.33 0.14
CA PRO A 303 -22.80 10.51 0.58
C PRO A 303 -23.39 11.85 0.12
N GLU A 304 -23.86 11.97 -1.13
CA GLU A 304 -24.53 13.19 -1.62
C GLU A 304 -25.85 13.45 -0.88
N LEU A 305 -26.67 12.41 -0.68
CA LEU A 305 -27.90 12.51 0.09
C LEU A 305 -27.62 13.00 1.51
N LEU A 306 -26.60 12.45 2.18
CA LEU A 306 -26.21 12.88 3.52
C LEU A 306 -25.81 14.36 3.54
N ASP A 307 -25.06 14.83 2.54
CA ASP A 307 -24.69 16.24 2.44
C ASP A 307 -25.89 17.15 2.34
N ILE A 308 -26.82 16.81 1.45
CA ILE A 308 -28.05 17.58 1.24
C ILE A 308 -28.90 17.59 2.49
N VAL A 309 -29.14 16.43 3.11
CA VAL A 309 -29.94 16.33 4.34
C VAL A 309 -29.27 17.12 5.47
N HIS A 310 -27.94 17.07 5.58
CA HIS A 310 -27.22 17.84 6.59
C HIS A 310 -27.37 19.34 6.39
N GLU A 311 -27.23 19.83 5.16
CA GLU A 311 -27.41 21.25 4.80
C GLU A 311 -28.86 21.69 5.04
N HIS A 312 -29.83 20.89 4.61
CA HIS A 312 -31.27 21.13 4.83
C HIS A 312 -31.62 21.25 6.32
N LEU A 313 -31.07 20.36 7.16
CA LEU A 313 -31.28 20.39 8.61
C LEU A 313 -30.63 21.62 9.26
N ALA A 314 -29.44 22.01 8.80
CA ALA A 314 -28.74 23.20 9.30
C ALA A 314 -29.46 24.51 8.92
N GLU A 315 -30.09 24.57 7.74
CA GLU A 315 -30.90 25.72 7.31
C GLU A 315 -32.17 25.90 8.17
N ARG A 316 -32.69 24.81 8.75
CA ARG A 316 -34.00 24.79 9.46
C ARG A 316 -33.91 24.78 10.99
N ARG A 317 -32.80 24.31 11.57
CA ARG A 317 -32.60 24.23 13.03
C ARG A 317 -31.53 25.23 13.49
N LEU A 318 -31.92 26.13 14.40
CA LEU A 318 -30.98 26.94 15.20
C LEU A 318 -30.32 26.03 16.27
N GLY A 319 -29.41 25.15 15.85
CA GLY A 319 -28.71 24.18 16.71
C GLY A 319 -28.04 23.08 15.88
N GLY A 320 -26.84 22.65 16.28
CA GLY A 320 -25.95 21.79 15.48
C GLY A 320 -26.56 20.44 15.08
N ALA A 321 -26.95 20.29 13.80
CA ALA A 321 -27.52 19.05 13.25
C ALA A 321 -26.63 17.80 13.49
N ALA A 322 -25.31 17.99 13.60
CA ALA A 322 -24.30 16.96 13.77
C ALA A 322 -24.38 16.19 15.11
N GLU A 323 -25.01 16.76 16.14
CA GLU A 323 -25.06 16.18 17.50
C GLU A 323 -26.33 15.35 17.75
N SER A 324 -27.28 15.34 16.81
CA SER A 324 -28.52 14.59 17.00
C SER A 324 -28.30 13.07 16.92
N ALA A 325 -28.99 12.33 17.79
CA ALA A 325 -28.93 10.87 17.81
C ALA A 325 -29.38 10.24 16.48
N ASP A 326 -30.36 10.86 15.80
CA ASP A 326 -30.83 10.46 14.47
C ASP A 326 -29.76 10.68 13.39
N TRP A 327 -28.98 11.78 13.47
CA TRP A 327 -27.85 12.00 12.56
C TRP A 327 -26.78 10.92 12.73
N GLN A 328 -26.40 10.61 13.97
CA GLN A 328 -25.46 9.53 14.24
C GLN A 328 -26.00 8.17 13.79
N HIS A 329 -27.32 7.97 13.87
CA HIS A 329 -27.96 6.75 13.39
C HIS A 329 -27.94 6.64 11.86
N VAL A 330 -28.26 7.72 11.11
CA VAL A 330 -28.19 7.69 9.65
C VAL A 330 -26.77 7.46 9.15
N LEU A 331 -25.75 8.01 9.82
CA LEU A 331 -24.35 7.74 9.49
C LEU A 331 -23.98 6.26 9.67
N ARG A 332 -24.47 5.60 10.73
CA ARG A 332 -24.26 4.16 10.92
C ARG A 332 -24.94 3.33 9.84
N VAL A 333 -26.18 3.67 9.48
CA VAL A 333 -26.91 2.99 8.41
C VAL A 333 -26.24 3.21 7.05
N ALA A 334 -25.77 4.43 6.77
CA ALA A 334 -25.05 4.79 5.55
C ALA A 334 -23.84 3.88 5.29
N ARG A 335 -23.07 3.58 6.34
CA ARG A 335 -21.91 2.66 6.26
C ARG A 335 -22.30 1.22 5.86
N VAL A 336 -23.54 0.80 6.13
CA VAL A 336 -24.04 -0.52 5.75
C VAL A 336 -24.55 -0.53 4.31
N VAL A 337 -25.28 0.52 3.89
CA VAL A 337 -25.91 0.58 2.56
C VAL A 337 -24.94 1.03 1.45
N SER A 338 -23.92 1.81 1.80
CA SER A 338 -22.89 2.33 0.89
C SER A 338 -21.52 2.12 1.54
N PRO A 339 -21.10 0.85 1.70
CA PRO A 339 -19.83 0.55 2.35
C PRO A 339 -18.69 1.12 1.51
N ARG A 340 -17.69 1.70 2.19
CA ARG A 340 -16.47 2.24 1.56
C ARG A 340 -16.70 3.45 0.65
N GLU A 341 -17.83 4.15 0.80
CA GLU A 341 -18.08 5.44 0.16
C GLU A 341 -18.44 6.45 1.24
N TRP A 342 -17.48 7.31 1.58
CA TRP A 342 -17.64 8.30 2.65
C TRP A 342 -17.77 9.70 2.10
N LEU A 343 -17.14 9.96 0.95
CA LEU A 343 -17.12 11.26 0.32
C LEU A 343 -18.15 11.38 -0.79
N SER A 344 -18.88 12.50 -0.79
CA SER A 344 -19.56 13.04 -1.97
C SER A 344 -18.56 13.27 -3.10
N VAL A 345 -19.04 13.27 -4.34
CA VAL A 345 -18.26 13.55 -5.55
C VAL A 345 -17.55 14.89 -5.41
N LYS A 346 -18.27 15.92 -4.94
CA LYS A 346 -17.71 17.26 -4.73
C LYS A 346 -16.55 17.27 -3.73
N ARG A 347 -16.68 16.60 -2.59
CA ARG A 347 -15.61 16.56 -1.58
C ARG A 347 -14.41 15.76 -2.04
N ARG A 348 -14.64 14.62 -2.69
CA ARG A 348 -13.56 13.83 -3.28
C ARG A 348 -12.82 14.65 -4.33
N ARG A 349 -13.53 15.31 -5.24
CA ARG A 349 -12.90 16.18 -6.25
C ARG A 349 -12.05 17.27 -5.61
N GLY A 350 -12.58 17.93 -4.57
CA GLY A 350 -11.83 18.92 -3.81
C GLY A 350 -10.56 18.37 -3.16
N LEU A 351 -10.59 17.14 -2.65
CA LEU A 351 -9.41 16.48 -2.09
C LEU A 351 -8.42 16.09 -3.18
N THR A 352 -8.89 15.37 -4.21
CA THR A 352 -8.07 14.92 -5.35
C THR A 352 -7.42 16.08 -6.10
N ALA A 353 -7.99 17.28 -6.08
CA ALA A 353 -7.36 18.48 -6.64
C ALA A 353 -6.19 19.01 -5.79
N LEU A 354 -6.21 18.81 -4.47
CA LEU A 354 -5.15 19.29 -3.55
C LEU A 354 -3.95 18.33 -3.49
N LEU A 355 -4.22 17.02 -3.48
CA LEU A 355 -3.22 15.99 -3.23
C LEU A 355 -2.01 15.98 -4.20
N PRO A 356 -2.17 16.21 -5.52
CA PRO A 356 -1.03 16.25 -6.45
C PRO A 356 -0.02 17.35 -6.15
N HIS A 357 -0.42 18.37 -5.40
CA HIS A 357 0.46 19.47 -5.02
C HIS A 357 1.19 19.24 -3.68
N CYS A 358 0.84 18.17 -2.95
CA CYS A 358 1.46 17.81 -1.68
C CYS A 358 2.67 16.91 -1.94
N ARG A 359 3.88 17.35 -1.55
CA ARG A 359 5.14 16.61 -1.80
C ARG A 359 5.91 16.22 -0.54
N ALA A 360 5.50 16.69 0.63
CA ALA A 360 6.15 16.41 1.90
C ALA A 360 5.79 15.04 2.49
N THR A 361 4.78 14.36 1.92
CA THR A 361 4.29 13.05 2.40
C THR A 361 4.52 11.97 1.35
N GLU A 362 5.20 10.89 1.75
CA GLU A 362 5.37 9.70 0.90
C GLU A 362 4.13 8.78 1.04
N PRO A 363 3.45 8.40 -0.07
CA PRO A 363 2.20 7.64 -0.05
C PRO A 363 2.25 6.31 0.71
N ALA A 364 3.29 5.49 0.51
CA ALA A 364 3.39 4.19 1.16
C ALA A 364 3.61 4.31 2.67
N THR A 365 4.38 5.33 3.09
CA THR A 365 4.59 5.68 4.50
C THR A 365 3.30 6.12 5.15
N LEU A 366 2.50 6.95 4.47
CA LEU A 366 1.18 7.36 4.96
C LEU A 366 0.27 6.15 5.24
N LEU A 367 0.17 5.21 4.30
CA LEU A 367 -0.62 3.99 4.50
C LEU A 367 -0.09 3.14 5.65
N ARG A 368 1.23 2.93 5.75
CA ARG A 368 1.82 2.19 6.88
C ARG A 368 1.57 2.86 8.22
N THR A 369 1.51 4.19 8.27
CA THR A 369 1.22 4.94 9.49
C THR A 369 -0.25 4.79 9.91
N VAL A 370 -1.18 4.92 8.97
CA VAL A 370 -2.63 4.92 9.27
C VAL A 370 -3.19 3.49 9.36
N LEU A 371 -2.71 2.58 8.53
CA LEU A 371 -3.15 1.19 8.41
C LEU A 371 -1.96 0.20 8.56
N PRO A 372 -1.25 0.18 9.71
CA PRO A 372 -0.02 -0.60 9.88
C PRO A 372 -0.18 -2.12 9.71
N TYR A 373 -1.41 -2.62 9.77
CA TYR A 373 -1.72 -4.05 9.71
C TYR A 373 -2.63 -4.43 8.53
N ALA A 374 -2.93 -3.48 7.64
CA ALA A 374 -3.77 -3.76 6.49
C ALA A 374 -2.89 -4.29 5.34
N ASP A 375 -3.27 -5.45 4.81
CA ASP A 375 -2.74 -5.93 3.54
C ASP A 375 -3.32 -5.05 2.43
N THR A 376 -2.51 -4.09 1.99
CA THR A 376 -2.89 -3.06 1.02
C THR A 376 -1.89 -3.09 -0.13
N SER A 377 -2.36 -2.80 -1.34
CA SER A 377 -1.48 -2.55 -2.47
C SER A 377 -0.57 -1.36 -2.17
N VAL A 378 0.63 -1.38 -2.74
CA VAL A 378 1.54 -0.22 -2.66
C VAL A 378 0.89 0.94 -3.42
N PRO A 379 0.62 2.07 -2.75
CA PRO A 379 -0.06 3.20 -3.39
C PRO A 379 0.89 3.88 -4.37
N VAL A 380 0.37 4.26 -5.53
CA VAL A 380 1.16 4.93 -6.57
C VAL A 380 1.39 6.41 -6.22
N ASP A 381 0.37 7.06 -5.67
CA ASP A 381 0.38 8.46 -5.28
C ASP A 381 -0.53 8.72 -4.05
N LEU A 382 -0.63 9.97 -3.61
CA LEU A 382 -1.49 10.34 -2.48
C LEU A 382 -3.00 10.22 -2.80
N VAL A 383 -3.40 10.33 -4.07
CA VAL A 383 -4.79 10.12 -4.48
C VAL A 383 -5.17 8.66 -4.29
N ASP A 384 -4.30 7.75 -4.70
CA ASP A 384 -4.44 6.31 -4.52
C ASP A 384 -4.41 5.93 -3.02
N ALA A 385 -3.46 6.48 -2.26
CA ALA A 385 -3.40 6.26 -0.82
C ALA A 385 -4.70 6.71 -0.11
N THR A 386 -5.19 7.91 -0.38
CA THR A 386 -6.45 8.39 0.23
C THR A 386 -7.67 7.61 -0.24
N HIS A 387 -7.69 7.11 -1.48
CA HIS A 387 -8.72 6.20 -1.97
C HIS A 387 -8.73 4.88 -1.19
N ILE A 388 -7.55 4.29 -0.94
CA ILE A 388 -7.41 3.10 -0.10
C ILE A 388 -7.94 3.40 1.31
N LEU A 389 -7.54 4.53 1.92
CA LEU A 389 -7.98 4.92 3.27
C LEU A 389 -9.51 5.13 3.39
N GLU A 390 -10.19 5.63 2.35
CA GLU A 390 -11.65 5.70 2.32
C GLU A 390 -12.32 4.31 2.44
N GLY A 391 -11.61 3.27 2.00
CA GLY A 391 -12.07 1.88 2.04
C GLY A 391 -12.09 1.22 3.41
N TYR A 392 -11.54 1.86 4.45
CA TYR A 392 -11.42 1.29 5.79
C TYR A 392 -12.31 2.01 6.80
N ASP A 393 -12.97 1.21 7.64
CA ASP A 393 -13.69 1.70 8.81
C ASP A 393 -12.71 2.07 9.95
N PRO A 394 -13.08 3.02 10.82
CA PRO A 394 -12.31 3.29 12.03
C PRO A 394 -12.22 2.05 12.92
N ALA A 395 -11.03 1.80 13.46
CA ALA A 395 -10.83 0.74 14.44
C ALA A 395 -11.66 1.00 15.72
N PRO A 396 -12.09 -0.04 16.45
CA PRO A 396 -12.78 0.13 17.72
C PRO A 396 -12.01 1.05 18.67
N GLY A 397 -12.66 2.10 19.18
CA GLY A 397 -12.05 3.09 20.07
C GLY A 397 -11.33 4.26 19.38
N GLN A 398 -11.23 4.27 18.05
CA GLN A 398 -10.73 5.44 17.30
C GLN A 398 -11.90 6.27 16.76
N PRO A 399 -12.04 7.55 17.17
CA PRO A 399 -13.15 8.39 16.74
C PRO A 399 -13.00 8.91 15.30
N ILE A 400 -11.78 8.90 14.75
CA ILE A 400 -11.48 9.48 13.43
C ILE A 400 -11.29 8.35 12.40
N PRO A 401 -12.03 8.35 11.27
CA PRO A 401 -11.84 7.41 10.18
C PRO A 401 -10.44 7.50 9.55
N PRO A 402 -9.88 6.39 9.04
CA PRO A 402 -8.56 6.34 8.41
C PRO A 402 -8.34 7.42 7.33
N LEU A 403 -9.34 7.68 6.49
CA LEU A 403 -9.31 8.76 5.51
C LEU A 403 -9.00 10.13 6.13
N LEU A 404 -9.70 10.51 7.21
CA LEU A 404 -9.46 11.79 7.87
C LEU A 404 -8.11 11.81 8.59
N GLN A 405 -7.69 10.68 9.19
CA GLN A 405 -6.36 10.58 9.79
C GLN A 405 -5.27 10.85 8.74
N GLY A 406 -5.38 10.21 7.57
CA GLY A 406 -4.43 10.39 6.47
C GLY A 406 -4.37 11.83 5.96
N VAL A 407 -5.52 12.47 5.73
CA VAL A 407 -5.53 13.87 5.26
C VAL A 407 -4.96 14.83 6.31
N VAL A 408 -5.23 14.61 7.60
CA VAL A 408 -4.62 15.42 8.68
C VAL A 408 -3.10 15.22 8.73
N LEU A 409 -2.61 13.99 8.57
CA LEU A 409 -1.18 13.71 8.53
C LEU A 409 -0.52 14.41 7.33
N ILE A 410 -1.11 14.32 6.13
CA ILE A 410 -0.60 15.06 4.95
C ILE A 410 -0.50 16.55 5.29
N GLY A 411 -1.56 17.16 5.83
CA GLY A 411 -1.56 18.58 6.19
C GLY A 411 -0.50 18.96 7.25
N VAL A 412 -0.23 18.10 8.23
CA VAL A 412 0.83 18.30 9.22
C VAL A 412 2.21 18.28 8.58
N HIS A 413 2.47 17.32 7.69
CA HIS A 413 3.74 17.18 6.98
C HIS A 413 3.98 18.35 6.01
N GLU A 414 2.96 18.73 5.22
CA GLU A 414 3.05 19.90 4.33
C GLU A 414 3.32 21.18 5.10
N ARG A 415 2.62 21.40 6.23
CA ARG A 415 2.84 22.58 7.08
C ARG A 415 4.27 22.63 7.62
N ALA A 416 4.81 21.49 8.06
CA ALA A 416 6.18 21.42 8.55
C ALA A 416 7.23 21.69 7.45
N ALA A 417 6.90 21.37 6.19
CA ALA A 417 7.73 21.66 5.02
C ALA A 417 7.54 23.10 4.46
N GLY A 418 6.64 23.90 5.03
CA GLY A 418 6.31 25.23 4.52
C GLY A 418 5.41 25.23 3.27
N GLY A 419 4.70 24.14 3.01
CA GLY A 419 3.78 23.99 1.88
C GLY A 419 2.51 24.82 2.03
N GLU A 420 2.11 25.49 0.96
CA GLU A 420 0.95 26.42 0.93
C GLU A 420 -0.41 25.70 1.04
N TYR A 421 -0.47 24.42 0.67
CA TYR A 421 -1.72 23.64 0.63
C TYR A 421 -2.18 23.10 1.99
N ALA A 422 -1.40 23.27 3.06
CA ALA A 422 -1.76 22.78 4.39
C ALA A 422 -3.04 23.45 4.93
N ASP A 423 -3.24 24.73 4.65
CA ASP A 423 -4.43 25.48 5.09
C ASP A 423 -5.68 25.05 4.31
N ASP A 424 -5.54 24.72 3.02
CA ASP A 424 -6.61 24.19 2.19
C ASP A 424 -7.03 22.78 2.61
N LEU A 425 -6.05 21.91 2.92
CA LEU A 425 -6.31 20.59 3.50
C LEU A 425 -7.04 20.71 4.84
N ASP A 426 -6.63 21.65 5.69
CA ASP A 426 -7.31 21.91 6.96
C ASP A 426 -8.75 22.42 6.76
N ALA A 427 -8.96 23.30 5.79
CA ALA A 427 -10.29 23.77 5.44
C ALA A 427 -11.16 22.64 4.88
N TRP A 428 -10.57 21.73 4.11
CA TRP A 428 -11.24 20.52 3.64
C TRP A 428 -11.65 19.62 4.81
N VAL A 429 -10.74 19.32 5.73
CA VAL A 429 -11.01 18.47 6.92
C VAL A 429 -12.11 19.09 7.79
N ARG A 430 -12.07 20.40 8.05
CA ARG A 430 -13.10 21.11 8.83
C ARG A 430 -14.50 20.98 8.21
N ARG A 431 -14.59 20.99 6.87
CA ARG A 431 -15.87 20.79 6.16
C ARG A 431 -16.30 19.32 6.15
N ALA A 432 -15.37 18.38 6.07
CA ALA A 432 -15.68 16.95 5.97
C ALA A 432 -16.07 16.31 7.31
N ALA A 433 -15.36 16.63 8.40
CA ALA A 433 -15.48 15.96 9.69
C ALA A 433 -16.93 15.90 10.25
N PRO A 434 -17.73 16.99 10.26
CA PRO A 434 -19.10 16.94 10.78
C PRO A 434 -20.02 16.01 9.99
N ARG A 435 -19.78 15.87 8.68
CA ARG A 435 -20.58 14.98 7.82
C ARG A 435 -20.22 13.51 8.00
N LEU A 436 -19.03 13.23 8.53
CA LEU A 436 -18.60 11.88 8.90
C LEU A 436 -18.93 11.55 10.36
N GLY A 437 -19.57 12.48 11.09
CA GLY A 437 -19.92 12.32 12.51
C GLY A 437 -18.74 12.52 13.45
N VAL A 438 -17.67 13.17 12.98
CA VAL A 438 -16.44 13.38 13.76
C VAL A 438 -16.46 14.78 14.38
N PRO A 439 -16.37 14.90 15.72
CA PRO A 439 -16.30 16.20 16.40
C PRO A 439 -15.03 16.98 16.04
N ALA A 440 -15.14 18.30 15.90
CA ALA A 440 -13.98 19.17 15.61
C ALA A 440 -12.86 19.02 16.64
N ALA A 441 -13.21 18.94 17.93
CA ALA A 441 -12.24 18.75 19.01
C ALA A 441 -11.42 17.46 18.88
N ALA A 442 -12.01 16.38 18.33
CA ALA A 442 -11.27 15.14 18.09
C ALA A 442 -10.22 15.32 16.97
N VAL A 443 -10.60 16.02 15.90
CA VAL A 443 -9.67 16.36 14.80
C VAL A 443 -8.54 17.26 15.30
N ASP A 444 -8.85 18.27 16.09
CA ASP A 444 -7.86 19.21 16.63
C ASP A 444 -6.87 18.51 17.56
N GLN A 445 -7.36 17.62 18.43
CA GLN A 445 -6.52 16.80 19.30
C GLN A 445 -5.60 15.88 18.49
N PHE A 446 -6.15 15.14 17.53
CA PHE A 446 -5.35 14.25 16.67
C PHE A 446 -4.29 15.01 15.87
N ARG A 447 -4.62 16.21 15.38
CA ARG A 447 -3.67 17.09 14.69
C ARG A 447 -2.54 17.54 15.61
N ALA A 448 -2.87 17.94 16.84
CA ALA A 448 -1.87 18.35 17.83
C ALA A 448 -0.93 17.18 18.16
N ASP A 449 -1.47 15.98 18.35
CA ASP A 449 -0.71 14.76 18.61
C ASP A 449 0.19 14.40 17.42
N ALA A 450 -0.34 14.48 16.20
CA ALA A 450 0.41 14.23 14.96
C ALA A 450 1.54 15.25 14.76
N ALA A 451 1.29 16.54 15.01
CA ALA A 451 2.29 17.59 14.91
C ALA A 451 3.39 17.45 15.98
N ALA A 452 3.01 17.07 17.21
CA ALA A 452 3.95 16.77 18.28
C ALA A 452 4.81 15.54 17.94
N ALA A 453 4.21 14.46 17.42
CA ALA A 453 4.91 13.27 16.97
C ALA A 453 5.84 13.56 15.78
N HIS A 454 5.40 14.37 14.82
CA HIS A 454 6.23 14.82 13.70
C HIS A 454 7.42 15.63 14.21
N THR A 455 7.20 16.57 15.14
CA THR A 455 8.29 17.39 15.73
C THR A 455 9.26 16.54 16.55
N ALA A 456 8.75 15.57 17.32
CA ALA A 456 9.56 14.63 18.08
C ALA A 456 10.38 13.71 17.17
N THR A 457 9.78 13.23 16.08
CA THR A 457 10.45 12.42 15.04
C THR A 457 11.45 13.25 14.25
N ALA A 458 11.16 14.50 13.89
CA ALA A 458 12.09 15.42 13.24
C ALA A 458 13.23 15.84 14.19
N SER A 459 12.97 15.96 15.50
CA SER A 459 13.99 16.17 16.53
C SER A 459 14.86 14.92 16.73
N ALA A 460 14.26 13.74 16.69
CA ALA A 460 14.96 12.45 16.73
C ALA A 460 15.72 12.19 15.41
N ALA A 461 15.20 12.62 14.28
CA ALA A 461 15.80 12.51 12.95
C ALA A 461 16.86 13.59 12.71
N ARG A 462 16.78 14.78 13.32
CA ARG A 462 17.92 15.72 13.42
C ARG A 462 18.99 15.22 14.37
N ARG A 463 18.62 14.44 15.39
CA ARG A 463 19.55 13.66 16.21
C ARG A 463 20.10 12.43 15.45
N ALA A 464 19.34 11.86 14.52
CA ALA A 464 19.71 10.71 13.68
C ALA A 464 20.31 11.09 12.32
N ALA A 465 20.30 12.36 11.93
CA ALA A 465 21.11 12.91 10.82
C ALA A 465 22.61 12.90 11.19
N ALA A 466 22.93 12.49 12.42
CA ALA A 466 24.26 12.10 12.88
C ALA A 466 24.40 10.58 13.08
N ALA A 467 23.42 9.75 12.69
CA ALA A 467 23.54 8.31 12.78
C ALA A 467 24.52 7.83 11.70
N PRO A 468 25.55 7.08 12.09
CA PRO A 468 26.56 6.60 11.15
C PRO A 468 25.92 5.68 10.10
N PRO A 469 26.47 5.64 8.86
CA PRO A 469 26.04 4.66 7.87
C PRO A 469 26.20 3.24 8.42
N ARG A 470 25.35 2.31 7.98
CA ARG A 470 25.40 0.91 8.41
C ARG A 470 25.72 0.03 7.23
N VAL A 471 26.63 -0.91 7.44
CA VAL A 471 26.88 -2.01 6.51
C VAL A 471 26.43 -3.28 7.21
N GLN A 472 25.36 -3.86 6.68
CA GLN A 472 24.70 -5.03 7.25
C GLN A 472 25.10 -6.24 6.44
N VAL A 473 25.57 -7.28 7.11
CA VAL A 473 26.06 -8.50 6.50
C VAL A 473 25.23 -9.65 7.02
N GLU A 474 24.37 -10.21 6.18
CA GLU A 474 23.76 -11.51 6.47
C GLU A 474 24.79 -12.56 6.12
N LEU A 475 25.21 -13.30 7.13
CA LEU A 475 26.24 -14.31 7.02
C LEU A 475 25.62 -15.69 7.21
N LEU A 476 25.84 -16.56 6.24
CA LEU A 476 25.34 -17.93 6.22
C LEU A 476 26.53 -18.91 6.28
N PRO A 477 26.94 -19.36 7.48
CA PRO A 477 28.09 -20.25 7.62
C PRO A 477 27.76 -21.68 7.16
N ALA A 478 28.63 -22.27 6.34
CA ALA A 478 28.60 -23.69 6.00
C ALA A 478 29.29 -24.50 7.10
N PRO A 479 28.73 -25.64 7.57
CA PRO A 479 29.38 -26.50 8.55
C PRO A 479 30.76 -26.96 8.04
N PRO A 480 31.84 -26.90 8.84
CA PRO A 480 31.91 -26.65 10.29
C PRO A 480 32.10 -25.17 10.73
N GLY A 481 31.82 -24.17 9.88
CA GLY A 481 31.77 -22.75 10.26
C GLY A 481 32.98 -21.91 9.87
N HIS A 482 33.70 -22.32 8.82
CA HIS A 482 34.89 -21.61 8.30
C HIS A 482 34.72 -21.10 6.86
N LEU A 483 33.63 -21.49 6.20
CA LEU A 483 33.21 -21.01 4.90
C LEU A 483 31.83 -20.36 5.01
N PHE A 484 31.59 -19.35 4.18
CA PHE A 484 30.42 -18.49 4.28
C PHE A 484 29.87 -18.17 2.88
N THR A 485 28.56 -18.16 2.74
CA THR A 485 27.88 -17.31 1.75
C THR A 485 27.35 -16.07 2.48
N PHE A 486 27.17 -14.96 1.76
CA PHE A 486 26.72 -13.72 2.38
C PHE A 486 26.01 -12.78 1.42
N GLN A 487 25.25 -11.87 2.01
CA GLN A 487 24.68 -10.69 1.34
C GLN A 487 25.03 -9.44 2.15
N ILE A 488 25.30 -8.34 1.47
CA ILE A 488 25.63 -7.05 2.09
C ILE A 488 24.60 -6.00 1.69
N TRP A 489 24.01 -5.36 2.70
CA TRP A 489 23.17 -4.18 2.55
C TRP A 489 23.90 -2.94 3.04
N VAL A 490 23.62 -1.81 2.40
CA VAL A 490 24.05 -0.49 2.88
C VAL A 490 22.82 0.30 3.28
N TRP A 491 22.85 0.85 4.48
CA TRP A 491 21.87 1.80 4.98
C TRP A 491 22.52 3.15 5.27
N SER A 492 21.90 4.23 4.82
CA SER A 492 22.30 5.60 5.16
C SER A 492 21.14 6.40 5.74
N GLY A 493 21.48 7.43 6.53
CA GLY A 493 20.50 8.27 7.24
C GLY A 493 19.55 9.08 6.35
N ASP A 494 19.77 9.08 5.03
CA ASP A 494 18.88 9.62 3.99
C ASP A 494 17.78 8.63 3.56
N GLY A 495 17.76 7.41 4.11
CA GLY A 495 16.75 6.39 3.84
C GLY A 495 17.12 5.40 2.73
N ARG A 496 18.33 5.46 2.15
CA ARG A 496 18.83 4.40 1.24
C ARG A 496 18.94 3.09 2.02
N HIS A 497 18.40 2.01 1.48
CA HIS A 497 18.55 0.66 2.02
C HIS A 497 18.45 -0.38 0.90
N GLU A 498 19.58 -0.88 0.43
CA GLU A 498 19.62 -1.79 -0.72
C GLU A 498 20.71 -2.86 -0.58
N VAL A 499 20.49 -4.00 -1.23
CA VAL A 499 21.53 -5.04 -1.40
C VAL A 499 22.53 -4.51 -2.42
N VAL A 500 23.79 -4.40 -2.01
CA VAL A 500 24.87 -3.92 -2.87
C VAL A 500 25.81 -5.03 -3.33
N LEU A 501 25.85 -6.15 -2.60
CA LEU A 501 26.71 -7.28 -2.93
C LEU A 501 26.13 -8.59 -2.42
N THR A 502 26.15 -9.63 -3.27
CA THR A 502 25.72 -10.99 -2.94
C THR A 502 26.82 -11.98 -3.34
N GLN A 503 27.08 -12.95 -2.47
CA GLN A 503 28.08 -14.00 -2.67
C GLN A 503 27.45 -15.37 -2.41
N ASP A 504 27.03 -16.03 -3.49
CA ASP A 504 26.29 -17.30 -3.45
C ASP A 504 27.18 -18.56 -3.42
N THR A 505 28.50 -18.41 -3.58
CA THR A 505 29.47 -19.51 -3.41
C THR A 505 30.23 -19.36 -2.10
N GLU A 506 30.52 -20.49 -1.45
CA GLU A 506 31.25 -20.56 -0.19
C GLU A 506 32.65 -19.91 -0.29
N VAL A 507 32.93 -18.95 0.60
CA VAL A 507 34.22 -18.26 0.69
C VAL A 507 34.74 -18.19 2.14
N THR A 508 36.04 -17.97 2.30
CA THR A 508 36.66 -17.81 3.62
C THR A 508 36.33 -16.44 4.26
N SER A 509 36.50 -16.32 5.58
CA SER A 509 36.31 -15.07 6.33
C SER A 509 37.13 -13.90 5.74
N HIS A 510 38.35 -14.17 5.25
CA HIS A 510 39.18 -13.18 4.57
C HIS A 510 38.46 -12.53 3.37
N ARG A 511 37.79 -13.33 2.54
CA ARG A 511 37.02 -12.82 1.39
C ARG A 511 35.79 -12.01 1.82
N VAL A 512 35.17 -12.37 2.94
CA VAL A 512 34.07 -11.57 3.52
C VAL A 512 34.58 -10.20 3.96
N VAL A 513 35.73 -10.14 4.64
CA VAL A 513 36.34 -8.86 5.08
C VAL A 513 36.77 -8.00 3.89
N GLU A 514 37.35 -8.61 2.86
CA GLU A 514 37.70 -7.93 1.60
C GLU A 514 36.46 -7.30 0.93
N ALA A 515 35.36 -8.05 0.86
CA ALA A 515 34.09 -7.57 0.32
C ALA A 515 33.50 -6.41 1.14
N ILE A 516 33.52 -6.48 2.47
CA ILE A 516 33.09 -5.38 3.35
C ILE A 516 33.94 -4.13 3.11
N ARG A 517 35.26 -4.30 3.00
CA ARG A 517 36.19 -3.20 2.74
C ARG A 517 35.91 -2.54 1.39
N GLN A 518 35.60 -3.32 0.36
CA GLN A 518 35.20 -2.82 -0.95
C GLN A 518 33.91 -2.01 -0.84
N VAL A 519 32.86 -2.55 -0.21
CA VAL A 519 31.56 -1.88 -0.02
C VAL A 519 31.72 -0.56 0.74
N LEU A 520 32.52 -0.54 1.81
CA LEU A 520 32.82 0.69 2.55
C LEU A 520 33.51 1.76 1.69
N ARG A 521 34.27 1.36 0.67
CA ARG A 521 34.98 2.29 -0.24
C ARG A 521 34.11 2.76 -1.41
N THR A 522 33.22 1.92 -1.93
CA THR A 522 32.47 2.21 -3.16
C THR A 522 31.04 2.68 -2.90
N GLU A 523 30.39 2.14 -1.86
CA GLU A 523 28.95 2.33 -1.64
C GLU A 523 28.62 3.33 -0.53
N VAL A 524 29.50 3.47 0.46
CA VAL A 524 29.31 4.39 1.58
C VAL A 524 29.90 5.76 1.25
N ARG A 525 29.03 6.72 0.93
CA ARG A 525 29.41 8.05 0.41
C ARG A 525 29.90 9.02 1.49
N GLU A 526 29.32 8.98 2.68
CA GLU A 526 29.61 9.92 3.77
C GLU A 526 30.18 9.19 5.00
N HIS A 527 31.27 9.73 5.56
CA HIS A 527 31.89 9.28 6.81
C HIS A 527 32.06 7.74 6.95
N PRO A 528 32.66 7.04 5.96
CA PRO A 528 32.83 5.58 6.00
C PRO A 528 33.66 5.09 7.20
N GLU A 529 34.45 5.96 7.81
CA GLU A 529 35.18 5.74 9.06
C GLU A 529 34.27 5.55 10.27
N THR A 530 33.08 6.13 10.24
CA THR A 530 32.09 6.02 11.30
C THR A 530 31.14 4.84 11.10
N ALA A 531 31.21 4.12 9.97
CA ALA A 531 30.24 3.06 9.66
C ALA A 531 30.11 2.00 10.77
N LEU A 532 28.87 1.60 11.08
CA LEU A 532 28.56 0.47 11.95
C LEU A 532 28.45 -0.80 11.09
N LEU A 533 29.21 -1.83 11.45
CA LEU A 533 29.19 -3.14 10.82
C LEU A 533 28.31 -4.09 11.64
N GLU A 534 27.23 -4.58 11.03
CA GLU A 534 26.25 -5.45 11.68
C GLU A 534 26.25 -6.83 11.03
N PHE A 535 26.60 -7.87 11.77
CA PHE A 535 26.59 -9.25 11.28
C PHE A 535 25.33 -9.97 11.75
N PHE A 536 24.46 -10.35 10.82
CA PHE A 536 23.28 -11.17 11.10
C PHE A 536 23.65 -12.65 10.97
N VAL A 537 23.47 -13.39 12.05
CA VAL A 537 23.78 -14.83 12.12
C VAL A 537 22.65 -15.58 12.83
N SER A 538 22.45 -16.85 12.48
CA SER A 538 21.55 -17.74 13.23
C SER A 538 22.06 -17.94 14.66
N PRO A 539 21.19 -18.18 15.67
CA PRO A 539 21.58 -18.42 17.05
C PRO A 539 22.64 -19.51 17.27
N ALA A 540 22.78 -20.47 16.34
CA ALA A 540 23.83 -21.49 16.39
C ALA A 540 25.25 -20.91 16.23
N TRP A 541 25.38 -19.74 15.60
CA TRP A 541 26.65 -19.14 15.17
C TRP A 541 26.99 -17.83 15.90
N LEU A 542 26.32 -17.51 17.00
CA LEU A 542 26.55 -16.27 17.78
C LEU A 542 27.96 -16.15 18.38
N ARG A 543 28.74 -17.23 18.36
CA ARG A 543 30.11 -17.26 18.88
C ARG A 543 31.18 -17.02 17.81
N LEU A 544 30.77 -16.75 16.57
CA LEU A 544 31.71 -16.34 15.52
C LEU A 544 32.50 -15.10 15.99
N ASP A 545 33.75 -15.06 15.55
CA ASP A 545 34.76 -14.08 15.94
C ASP A 545 34.95 -13.00 14.87
N VAL A 546 33.84 -12.55 14.30
CA VAL A 546 33.77 -11.59 13.18
C VAL A 546 34.53 -10.28 13.44
N ASP A 547 34.63 -9.86 14.70
CA ASP A 547 35.40 -8.70 15.16
C ASP A 547 36.92 -8.90 15.10
N THR A 548 37.39 -10.14 15.10
CA THR A 548 38.83 -10.49 15.07
C THR A 548 39.33 -10.87 13.68
N TRP A 549 38.45 -10.91 12.67
CA TRP A 549 38.87 -11.17 11.30
C TRP A 549 39.74 -10.04 10.77
N GLU A 550 40.61 -10.34 9.81
CA GLU A 550 41.56 -9.39 9.27
C GLU A 550 41.71 -9.55 7.76
N PHE A 551 42.05 -8.42 7.12
CA PHE A 551 42.58 -8.39 5.77
C PHE A 551 43.98 -7.79 5.85
N VAL A 552 44.99 -8.59 5.53
CA VAL A 552 46.39 -8.15 5.50
C VAL A 552 46.62 -7.45 4.16
N GLY A 553 46.74 -6.12 4.19
CA GLY A 553 47.04 -5.33 2.99
C GLY A 553 48.51 -5.42 2.59
N ASP A 554 48.80 -5.00 1.37
CA ASP A 554 50.19 -4.84 0.90
C ASP A 554 50.89 -3.68 1.63
N ALA A 555 52.22 -3.61 1.50
CA ALA A 555 53.09 -2.67 2.23
C ALA A 555 52.66 -1.19 2.21
N ASP A 556 51.88 -0.76 1.20
CA ASP A 556 51.42 0.62 1.02
C ASP A 556 49.96 0.90 1.48
N ASP A 557 49.08 -0.10 1.63
CA ASP A 557 47.62 0.11 1.85
C ASP A 557 47.16 -0.17 3.31
N GLY A 558 48.06 -0.69 4.16
CA GLY A 558 47.77 -1.05 5.55
C GLY A 558 46.75 -2.19 5.70
N GLY A 559 46.79 -2.90 6.85
CA GLY A 559 45.79 -3.93 7.16
C GLY A 559 44.41 -3.35 7.49
N PHE A 560 43.34 -4.10 7.25
CA PHE A 560 41.98 -3.76 7.67
C PHE A 560 41.50 -4.73 8.76
N TYR A 561 41.19 -4.17 9.93
CA TYR A 561 40.77 -4.88 11.14
C TYR A 561 39.38 -4.37 11.56
N PRO A 562 38.28 -5.02 11.14
CA PRO A 562 36.92 -4.54 11.38
C PRO A 562 36.64 -4.21 12.85
N GLY A 563 36.97 -5.10 13.80
CA GLY A 563 36.66 -4.89 15.22
C GLY A 563 37.45 -3.78 15.92
N ILE A 564 38.46 -3.21 15.24
CA ILE A 564 39.30 -2.12 15.74
C ILE A 564 38.97 -0.82 15.01
N THR A 565 38.89 -0.89 13.68
CA THR A 565 38.70 0.26 12.80
C THR A 565 37.23 0.68 12.69
N ARG A 566 36.28 -0.21 13.01
CA ARG A 566 34.84 0.03 12.92
C ARG A 566 34.11 -0.49 14.15
N ARG A 567 32.89 0.01 14.36
CA ARG A 567 31.99 -0.54 15.38
C ARG A 567 31.43 -1.85 14.82
N VAL A 568 31.67 -2.98 15.47
CA VAL A 568 31.23 -4.31 15.01
C VAL A 568 30.29 -4.92 16.03
N VAL A 569 29.10 -5.32 15.56
CA VAL A 569 28.06 -5.96 16.38
C VAL A 569 27.53 -7.23 15.73
N LEU A 570 27.19 -8.21 16.57
CA LEU A 570 26.42 -9.39 16.16
C LEU A 570 24.92 -9.17 16.41
N ARG A 571 24.10 -9.63 15.47
CA ARG A 571 22.64 -9.64 15.55
C ARG A 571 22.11 -11.04 15.23
N SER A 572 21.06 -11.45 15.94
CA SER A 572 20.35 -12.69 15.62
C SER A 572 19.41 -12.48 14.44
N SER A 573 19.48 -13.35 13.42
CA SER A 573 18.52 -13.39 12.31
C SER A 573 17.14 -13.91 12.75
N GLU A 574 17.06 -14.67 13.84
CA GLU A 574 15.82 -15.28 14.33
C GLU A 574 15.19 -14.49 15.49
N ARG A 575 13.87 -14.21 15.43
CA ARG A 575 13.03 -13.70 16.52
C ARG A 575 11.64 -14.34 16.48
N THR A 576 11.07 -14.68 17.63
CA THR A 576 9.68 -15.13 17.78
C THR A 576 8.77 -14.00 18.27
N ARG A 577 7.44 -14.20 18.20
CA ARG A 577 6.44 -13.24 18.69
C ARG A 577 6.61 -12.92 20.19
N ASP A 578 6.87 -13.94 21.00
CA ASP A 578 7.03 -13.79 22.45
C ASP A 578 8.32 -13.03 22.77
N THR A 579 9.39 -13.31 22.05
CA THR A 579 10.65 -12.57 22.13
C THR A 579 10.47 -11.10 21.76
N TYR A 580 9.65 -10.78 20.76
CA TYR A 580 9.38 -9.40 20.37
C TYR A 580 8.63 -8.60 21.45
N ALA A 581 7.66 -9.22 22.13
CA ALA A 581 6.93 -8.57 23.22
C ALA A 581 7.86 -8.21 24.40
N SER A 582 8.74 -9.15 24.80
CA SER A 582 9.74 -8.93 25.84
C SER A 582 10.81 -7.91 25.42
N TRP A 583 11.22 -7.95 24.15
CA TRP A 583 12.13 -6.96 23.57
C TRP A 583 11.53 -5.55 23.59
N LYS A 584 10.25 -5.39 23.20
CA LYS A 584 9.57 -4.08 23.24
C LYS A 584 9.45 -3.54 24.67
N ARG A 585 9.20 -4.42 25.64
CA ARG A 585 9.19 -4.04 27.08
C ARG A 585 10.56 -3.49 27.49
N ARG A 586 11.63 -4.26 27.27
CA ARG A 586 13.01 -3.87 27.59
C ARG A 586 13.45 -2.61 26.84
N SER A 587 12.96 -2.41 25.61
CA SER A 587 13.23 -1.21 24.80
C SER A 587 12.79 0.06 25.51
N SER A 588 11.59 0.04 26.10
CA SER A 588 11.03 1.18 26.84
C SER A 588 11.82 1.51 28.11
N ALA A 589 12.53 0.52 28.68
CA ALA A 589 13.31 0.68 29.90
C ALA A 589 14.82 0.88 29.66
N LEU A 590 15.31 0.85 28.41
CA LEU A 590 16.74 0.97 28.09
C LEU A 590 17.47 2.14 28.77
N PRO A 591 16.91 3.37 28.85
CA PRO A 591 17.58 4.50 29.50
C PRO A 591 17.88 4.28 30.99
N THR A 592 17.07 3.46 31.66
CA THR A 592 17.16 3.18 33.10
C THR A 592 17.42 1.69 33.40
N SER A 593 17.76 0.92 32.36
CA SER A 593 17.85 -0.54 32.44
C SER A 593 18.93 -0.96 33.44
N PRO A 594 18.62 -1.86 34.40
CA PRO A 594 19.65 -2.47 35.22
C PRO A 594 20.57 -3.36 34.36
N ARG A 595 21.83 -3.51 34.79
CA ARG A 595 22.86 -4.31 34.11
C ARG A 595 22.89 -5.65 34.84
N LEU A 596 22.65 -6.73 34.13
CA LEU A 596 22.49 -8.06 34.73
C LEU A 596 23.69 -8.95 34.42
N LEU A 597 24.26 -9.60 35.43
CA LEU A 597 25.29 -10.62 35.25
C LEU A 597 24.67 -12.01 35.25
N LEU A 598 24.95 -12.79 34.21
CA LEU A 598 24.69 -14.23 34.16
C LEU A 598 26.03 -14.97 34.25
N ASP A 599 26.32 -15.54 35.42
CA ASP A 599 27.56 -16.24 35.71
C ASP A 599 27.42 -17.77 35.61
N GLU A 600 28.43 -18.53 36.08
CA GLU A 600 28.44 -20.00 36.15
C GLU A 600 27.17 -20.61 36.77
N ARG A 601 26.51 -19.90 37.70
CA ARG A 601 25.30 -20.38 38.38
C ARG A 601 24.07 -20.31 37.48
N CYS A 602 24.17 -19.63 36.34
CA CYS A 602 23.10 -19.41 35.37
C CYS A 602 23.31 -20.24 34.08
N THR A 603 24.14 -21.28 34.11
CA THR A 603 24.41 -22.13 32.93
C THR A 603 23.25 -23.06 32.57
N ASP A 604 22.38 -23.37 33.52
CA ASP A 604 21.10 -24.06 33.28
C ASP A 604 20.11 -23.11 32.57
N PRO A 605 19.53 -23.50 31.41
CA PRO A 605 18.59 -22.65 30.67
C PRO A 605 17.37 -22.17 31.46
N ALA A 606 16.82 -23.02 32.34
CA ALA A 606 15.67 -22.65 33.17
C ALA A 606 16.06 -21.61 34.23
N VAL A 607 17.28 -21.72 34.78
CA VAL A 607 17.81 -20.74 35.74
C VAL A 607 18.12 -19.41 35.07
N ALA A 608 18.76 -19.42 33.90
CA ALA A 608 19.01 -18.21 33.10
C ALA A 608 17.70 -17.50 32.75
N ARG A 609 16.69 -18.26 32.30
CA ARG A 609 15.36 -17.74 32.01
C ARG A 609 14.71 -17.12 33.24
N ALA A 610 14.68 -17.85 34.36
CA ALA A 610 14.09 -17.35 35.60
C ALA A 610 14.76 -16.05 36.07
N ARG A 611 16.08 -15.94 35.94
CA ARG A 611 16.81 -14.70 36.24
C ARG A 611 16.41 -13.53 35.35
N LEU A 612 16.23 -13.78 34.06
CA LEU A 612 15.79 -12.76 33.08
C LEU A 612 14.33 -12.33 33.31
N GLU A 613 13.47 -13.23 33.80
CA GLU A 613 12.08 -12.92 34.18
C GLU A 613 11.99 -12.14 35.50
N VAL A 614 12.87 -12.43 36.47
CA VAL A 614 12.99 -11.65 37.72
C VAL A 614 13.48 -10.22 37.45
N SER A 615 14.17 -10.00 36.34
CA SER A 615 14.64 -8.68 35.90
C SER A 615 14.12 -8.34 34.50
N PRO A 616 12.80 -8.12 34.36
CA PRO A 616 12.14 -7.99 33.06
C PRO A 616 12.56 -6.74 32.28
N GLU A 617 13.15 -5.76 32.97
CA GLU A 617 13.63 -4.50 32.39
C GLU A 617 15.14 -4.50 32.07
N ALA A 618 15.85 -5.59 32.36
CA ALA A 618 17.29 -5.70 32.05
C ALA A 618 17.51 -5.87 30.53
N GLY A 619 17.76 -4.77 29.83
CA GLY A 619 18.12 -4.74 28.41
C GLY A 619 19.60 -5.01 28.13
N ILE A 620 20.47 -4.91 29.14
CA ILE A 620 21.92 -5.12 29.02
C ILE A 620 22.36 -6.25 29.96
N VAL A 621 22.99 -7.28 29.39
CA VAL A 621 23.44 -8.48 30.11
C VAL A 621 24.93 -8.73 29.87
N VAL A 622 25.67 -9.05 30.92
CA VAL A 622 27.03 -9.58 30.85
C VAL A 622 26.96 -11.09 31.11
N VAL A 623 27.55 -11.89 30.23
CA VAL A 623 27.66 -13.34 30.39
C VAL A 623 29.10 -13.70 30.76
N SER A 624 29.29 -14.35 31.90
CA SER A 624 30.60 -14.80 32.40
C SER A 624 30.50 -16.26 32.85
N CYS A 625 30.62 -17.18 31.90
CA CYS A 625 30.62 -18.62 32.14
C CYS A 625 31.52 -19.37 31.16
N ASP A 626 31.79 -20.64 31.45
CA ASP A 626 32.65 -21.52 30.66
C ASP A 626 32.26 -21.57 29.19
N ARG A 627 33.28 -21.65 28.33
CA ARG A 627 33.20 -21.66 26.87
C ARG A 627 32.14 -22.62 26.32
N ARG A 628 31.96 -23.79 26.96
CA ARG A 628 31.01 -24.83 26.51
C ARG A 628 29.55 -24.46 26.80
N GLN A 629 29.30 -23.63 27.81
CA GLN A 629 27.96 -23.24 28.25
C GLN A 629 27.51 -21.88 27.68
N GLN A 630 28.46 -21.01 27.30
CA GLN A 630 28.18 -19.67 26.74
C GLN A 630 27.08 -19.67 25.66
N GLY A 631 27.16 -20.57 24.67
CA GLY A 631 26.18 -20.62 23.58
C GLY A 631 24.74 -20.86 24.05
N ARG A 632 24.56 -21.64 25.12
CA ARG A 632 23.23 -21.90 25.72
C ARG A 632 22.69 -20.65 26.41
N VAL A 633 23.53 -19.96 27.17
CA VAL A 633 23.14 -18.72 27.89
C VAL A 633 22.84 -17.59 26.92
N LEU A 634 23.66 -17.40 25.87
CA LEU A 634 23.44 -16.40 24.82
C LEU A 634 22.09 -16.60 24.12
N ARG A 635 21.72 -17.86 23.84
CA ARG A 635 20.41 -18.19 23.27
C ARG A 635 19.26 -17.79 24.21
N GLN A 636 19.40 -18.03 25.51
CA GLN A 636 18.40 -17.59 26.49
C GLN A 636 18.25 -16.06 26.54
N CYS A 637 19.34 -15.31 26.42
CA CYS A 637 19.28 -13.84 26.34
C CYS A 637 18.47 -13.38 25.11
N ILE A 638 18.72 -13.97 23.93
CA ILE A 638 17.98 -13.63 22.71
C ILE A 638 16.50 -13.98 22.86
N GLU A 639 16.19 -15.20 23.28
CA GLU A 639 14.80 -15.64 23.45
C GLU A 639 14.04 -14.81 24.50
N ALA A 640 14.75 -14.20 25.47
CA ALA A 640 14.19 -13.27 26.46
C ALA A 640 14.07 -11.82 25.98
N GLY A 641 14.50 -11.53 24.74
CA GLY A 641 14.44 -10.21 24.14
C GLY A 641 15.48 -9.22 24.67
N VAL A 642 16.60 -9.71 25.22
CA VAL A 642 17.69 -8.84 25.69
C VAL A 642 18.31 -8.09 24.50
N HIS A 643 18.56 -6.79 24.66
CA HIS A 643 19.12 -5.95 23.60
C HIS A 643 20.61 -6.15 23.41
N THR A 644 21.35 -6.09 24.52
CA THR A 644 22.80 -6.04 24.49
C THR A 644 23.37 -7.14 25.38
N VAL A 645 24.24 -7.97 24.81
CA VAL A 645 24.94 -9.02 25.54
C VAL A 645 26.44 -8.90 25.31
N LEU A 646 27.21 -8.78 26.39
CA LEU A 646 28.67 -8.76 26.37
C LEU A 646 29.20 -10.04 27.00
N TRP A 647 30.23 -10.63 26.40
CA TRP A 647 30.95 -11.76 26.97
C TRP A 647 32.37 -11.81 26.46
N HIS A 648 33.23 -12.50 27.20
CA HIS A 648 34.57 -12.82 26.76
C HIS A 648 34.59 -14.27 26.24
N ARG A 649 35.15 -14.52 25.04
CA ARG A 649 35.05 -15.86 24.41
C ARG A 649 35.88 -16.95 25.09
N GLU A 650 36.88 -16.57 25.88
CA GLU A 650 37.90 -17.46 26.45
C GLU A 650 37.88 -17.41 27.98
N ASP A 651 38.29 -16.30 28.56
CA ASP A 651 38.27 -16.10 30.03
C ASP A 651 36.87 -15.88 30.61
N HIS A 652 36.68 -16.35 31.84
CA HIS A 652 35.47 -16.19 32.65
C HIS A 652 35.86 -16.08 34.14
N GLY A 653 34.91 -15.68 34.99
CA GLY A 653 35.12 -15.56 36.44
C GLY A 653 35.00 -14.13 36.96
N GLY A 654 35.29 -13.96 38.25
CA GLY A 654 35.01 -12.72 39.00
C GLY A 654 35.65 -11.48 38.39
N HIS A 655 36.96 -11.51 38.17
CA HIS A 655 37.70 -10.36 37.63
C HIS A 655 37.19 -9.89 36.26
N ILE A 656 37.03 -10.82 35.30
CA ILE A 656 36.48 -10.49 33.97
C ILE A 656 35.04 -9.99 34.07
N SER A 657 34.20 -10.60 34.90
CA SER A 657 32.82 -10.13 35.06
C SER A 657 32.73 -8.71 35.63
N THR A 658 33.62 -8.36 36.56
CA THR A 658 33.70 -7.01 37.13
C THR A 658 34.13 -6.00 36.08
N ASP A 659 35.16 -6.31 35.29
CA ASP A 659 35.65 -5.44 34.22
C ASP A 659 34.57 -5.20 33.15
N LEU A 660 33.89 -6.25 32.71
CA LEU A 660 32.83 -6.14 31.68
C LEU A 660 31.58 -5.42 32.18
N LEU A 661 31.22 -5.56 33.46
CA LEU A 661 30.14 -4.78 34.07
C LEU A 661 30.53 -3.31 34.17
N ALA A 662 31.73 -3.01 34.65
CA ALA A 662 32.24 -1.65 34.74
C ALA A 662 32.28 -0.95 33.38
N LEU A 663 32.54 -1.72 32.31
CA LEU A 663 32.57 -1.20 30.94
C LEU A 663 31.22 -0.63 30.45
N VAL A 664 30.10 -1.18 30.91
CA VAL A 664 28.75 -0.78 30.47
C VAL A 664 27.96 -0.04 31.54
N GLU A 665 28.53 0.17 32.72
CA GLU A 665 27.90 0.88 33.82
C GLU A 665 27.82 2.37 33.50
N GLY A 666 26.62 2.96 33.62
CA GLY A 666 26.40 4.39 33.32
C GLY A 666 26.54 4.80 31.85
N ILE A 667 26.85 3.87 30.95
CA ILE A 667 26.97 4.12 29.50
C ILE A 667 25.60 4.00 28.83
N ASP A 668 25.30 4.96 27.94
CA ASP A 668 24.10 4.87 27.11
C ASP A 668 24.21 3.71 26.12
N HIS A 669 23.13 2.95 25.94
CA HIS A 669 23.11 1.75 25.11
C HIS A 669 23.58 1.99 23.66
N THR A 670 23.38 3.19 23.11
CA THR A 670 23.83 3.55 21.75
C THR A 670 25.35 3.71 21.65
N GLN A 671 26.04 3.94 22.78
CA GLN A 671 27.49 4.15 22.84
C GLN A 671 28.27 2.86 23.11
N ILE A 672 27.59 1.78 23.53
CA ILE A 672 28.24 0.50 23.84
C ILE A 672 29.07 -0.06 22.67
N PRO A 673 28.61 -0.03 21.41
CA PRO A 673 29.44 -0.49 20.28
C PRO A 673 30.76 0.25 20.14
N GLU A 674 30.78 1.56 20.44
CA GLU A 674 32.00 2.37 20.38
C GLU A 674 32.94 2.08 21.56
N VAL A 675 32.39 1.96 22.76
CA VAL A 675 33.16 1.59 23.96
C VAL A 675 33.83 0.23 23.78
N VAL A 676 33.12 -0.77 23.26
CA VAL A 676 33.68 -2.10 22.98
C VAL A 676 34.77 -2.04 21.91
N ARG A 677 34.59 -1.24 20.85
CA ARG A 677 35.62 -1.04 19.81
C ARG A 677 36.90 -0.44 20.41
N LEU A 678 36.78 0.58 21.26
CA LEU A 678 37.92 1.21 21.93
C LEU A 678 38.66 0.25 22.86
N GLU A 679 37.94 -0.59 23.62
CA GLU A 679 38.60 -1.60 24.47
C GLU A 679 39.34 -2.67 23.66
N ARG A 680 38.80 -3.11 22.53
CA ARG A 680 39.52 -4.00 21.61
C ARG A 680 40.78 -3.33 21.06
N ALA A 681 40.69 -2.04 20.71
CA ALA A 681 41.84 -1.25 20.24
C ALA A 681 42.94 -1.10 21.30
N LYS A 682 42.57 -0.81 22.56
CA LYS A 682 43.52 -0.76 23.68
C LYS A 682 44.24 -2.09 23.87
N ALA A 683 43.51 -3.19 23.82
CA ALA A 683 44.07 -4.53 23.96
C ALA A 683 45.04 -4.93 22.83
N MET A 684 44.89 -4.35 21.64
CA MET A 684 45.82 -4.54 20.51
C MET A 684 47.03 -3.60 20.58
N ALA A 685 46.87 -2.40 21.14
CA ALA A 685 47.94 -1.44 21.37
C ALA A 685 48.90 -1.86 22.49
N ASP A 686 48.47 -2.75 23.38
CA ASP A 686 49.28 -3.36 24.45
C ASP A 686 49.51 -4.87 24.18
N PRO A 687 50.49 -5.23 23.33
CA PRO A 687 50.78 -6.61 22.98
C PRO A 687 51.26 -7.45 24.19
N ASP A 688 51.85 -6.80 25.20
CA ASP A 688 52.51 -7.44 26.34
C ASP A 688 51.56 -7.74 27.52
N CYS A 689 50.31 -7.28 27.45
CA CYS A 689 49.26 -7.59 28.42
C CYS A 689 48.28 -8.65 27.88
N PRO A 690 48.61 -9.96 27.99
CA PRO A 690 47.75 -11.03 27.47
C PRO A 690 46.41 -11.14 28.21
N ALA A 691 46.31 -10.60 29.42
CA ALA A 691 45.11 -10.65 30.26
C ALA A 691 44.12 -9.49 30.03
N HIS A 692 44.36 -8.61 29.04
CA HIS A 692 43.45 -7.49 28.79
C HIS A 692 42.10 -8.02 28.28
N HIS A 693 41.01 -7.68 29.00
CA HIS A 693 39.65 -8.16 28.72
C HIS A 693 39.08 -7.76 27.34
N GLY A 694 39.80 -6.95 26.55
CA GLY A 694 39.42 -6.56 25.19
C GLY A 694 39.79 -7.61 24.12
N ARG A 695 40.75 -8.52 24.39
CA ARG A 695 41.34 -9.42 23.37
C ARG A 695 40.38 -10.44 22.78
N ARG A 696 39.29 -10.78 23.49
CA ARG A 696 38.21 -11.66 22.99
C ARG A 696 36.83 -11.15 23.39
N LEU A 697 36.70 -9.83 23.56
CA LEU A 697 35.44 -9.20 23.91
C LEU A 697 34.47 -9.29 22.73
N SER A 698 33.31 -9.87 22.99
CA SER A 698 32.23 -10.02 22.01
C SER A 698 31.03 -9.16 22.39
N LEU A 699 30.29 -8.74 21.37
CA LEU A 699 29.12 -7.90 21.53
C LEU A 699 27.99 -8.37 20.62
N LEU A 700 26.91 -8.82 21.23
CA LEU A 700 25.61 -8.89 20.59
C LEU A 700 24.88 -7.59 20.90
N HIS A 701 24.43 -6.87 19.88
CA HIS A 701 23.72 -5.62 20.06
C HIS A 701 22.54 -5.52 19.09
N ASP A 702 21.34 -5.54 19.64
CA ASP A 702 20.09 -5.59 18.93
C ASP A 702 19.17 -4.43 19.37
N GLY A 703 19.70 -3.22 19.18
CA GLY A 703 19.06 -1.95 19.51
C GLY A 703 17.74 -1.69 18.74
N PRO A 704 16.92 -0.73 19.22
CA PRO A 704 15.63 -0.36 18.63
C PRO A 704 15.73 0.51 17.37
N ASP A 705 16.96 0.77 16.92
CA ASP A 705 17.36 1.84 16.02
C ASP A 705 17.18 1.50 14.53
N HIS A 706 17.24 0.22 14.12
CA HIS A 706 16.91 -0.22 12.76
C HIS A 706 16.98 -1.76 12.62
N ARG A 707 16.12 -2.39 11.81
CA ARG A 707 16.31 -3.75 11.26
C ARG A 707 15.88 -3.80 9.79
N PRO A 708 16.68 -4.43 8.90
CA PRO A 708 16.35 -4.55 7.48
C PRO A 708 15.16 -5.51 7.21
N PRO A 709 14.15 -5.11 6.42
CA PRO A 709 13.30 -6.06 5.69
C PRO A 709 14.09 -6.60 4.48
N PRO A 710 14.12 -7.90 4.12
CA PRO A 710 13.23 -9.02 4.46
C PRO A 710 13.99 -10.21 5.11
N LEU A 711 14.83 -9.96 6.12
CA LEU A 711 15.70 -10.98 6.73
C LEU A 711 15.01 -11.93 7.74
N ALA A 712 13.68 -11.90 7.74
CA ALA A 712 12.83 -13.00 8.17
C ALA A 712 11.51 -12.87 7.40
N PRO A 713 10.94 -13.93 6.80
CA PRO A 713 9.49 -13.93 6.61
C PRO A 713 8.89 -13.68 8.00
N ASP A 714 7.95 -12.74 8.11
CA ASP A 714 7.16 -12.62 9.33
C ASP A 714 6.66 -14.04 9.66
N PRO A 715 7.01 -14.64 10.82
CA PRO A 715 6.50 -15.95 11.19
C PRO A 715 4.96 -15.97 11.23
N TRP A 716 4.31 -14.80 11.17
CA TRP A 716 2.87 -14.66 10.97
C TRP A 716 2.38 -14.94 9.55
N ALA A 717 3.23 -14.82 8.52
CA ALA A 717 2.85 -15.01 7.11
C ALA A 717 2.68 -16.49 6.70
N LEU A 718 3.16 -17.45 7.50
CA LEU A 718 3.14 -18.89 7.16
C LEU A 718 2.27 -19.76 8.09
N THR A 719 1.58 -19.18 9.08
CA THR A 719 0.67 -19.92 9.98
C THR A 719 -0.72 -19.31 10.10
N GLN A 720 -1.17 -18.52 9.12
CA GLN A 720 -2.62 -18.39 8.96
C GLN A 720 -3.15 -19.80 8.69
N PRO A 721 -4.05 -20.35 9.53
CA PRO A 721 -4.76 -21.56 9.13
C PRO A 721 -5.45 -21.18 7.83
N SER A 722 -5.05 -21.84 6.73
CA SER A 722 -5.80 -21.80 5.49
C SER A 722 -7.25 -22.03 5.87
N GLN A 723 -8.08 -20.98 5.80
CA GLN A 723 -9.50 -21.09 6.03
C GLN A 723 -10.04 -21.98 4.92
N ARG A 724 -10.02 -23.29 5.17
CA ARG A 724 -10.83 -24.24 4.43
C ARG A 724 -12.25 -23.76 4.61
N ALA A 725 -12.85 -23.31 3.51
CA ALA A 725 -14.28 -23.11 3.41
C ALA A 725 -14.99 -24.38 3.93
N PRO A 726 -16.09 -24.25 4.70
CA PRO A 726 -16.98 -25.38 4.89
C PRO A 726 -17.57 -25.72 3.51
N GLN A 727 -17.19 -26.89 2.99
CA GLN A 727 -17.91 -27.50 1.87
C GLN A 727 -19.28 -28.02 2.36
N PRO A 728 -20.28 -28.11 1.46
CA PRO A 728 -21.71 -28.18 1.80
C PRO A 728 -22.13 -29.34 2.69
#